data_AF-A0A0D0BU60-F1
#
_entry.id   AF-A0A0D0BU60-F1
#
_cell.length_a   1.000
_cell.length_b   1.000
_cell.length_c   1.000
_cell.angle_alpha   90.00
_cell.angle_beta   90.00
_cell.angle_gamma   90.00
#
_symmetry.space_group_name_H-M   'P 1'
#
loop_
_entity.id
_entity.type
_entity.pdbx_description
1 polymer ?
#
loop_
_entity_poly.entity_id
_entity_poly.type
_entity_poly.pdbx_seq_one_letter_code
_entity_poly.pdbx_strand_id
1 'polypeptide(L)'
;MSFDVSLPAILGYFAAMQFNQNNVTPEASPLTSMIEYKVGQDLCKMLGFQVASGDNQGDNQGKIVGWGHITCGGSIANLESMWVARNLKYYPLSLKWAMEADRRLRFVRETFGTTLCTGEKKNFYSCSPWELLNLTPTEIAAIPGRLTAQYNISPFALGDILQQFSIQTVGKQKLDAQFKITEPPQYLISCANHYSWPKGAAITGIGRENMIELGIDEDARLDIKKLEKELEEHLRKKQSLYAVVVIIGTTEHGSVDPLDKVVALRDVWQREKGLSFMIHADAAWGGYFASKKKARGEWKVPPEPEYGFSLPLSYHTNEQMSNLRHADSITIDPHKSGYCPYPAGAICYRDGRHRFLTTWDSPYLSSNDYSMGIYGVEGSKPGAAPVGVWLSLESMTVPGYADLLGIAMLTGAKMYALWATTTLDSRSLVVTPFNRLPSEKSGQSPEEIKKERVFIRERIAEAKNSELKEDKKALDLLGMLGSDLMINAFACNFHIDGKVNTDVVEASFLNHRLYKRLSVTTMNDQLNQKPIIIMATNFSQNKYGKALTTFKKRMGLEGEEDLYALSNVSMSPWPTTSEFLKSIVDEFKLVAEEEIKTCLVRAVEKKSIHSFVLLGTSDLYLVYMGSFNVSNYRRQVILSAKLDEEVMEKLNSIREQNDKSSFTFHTSEEVTFTELLKKNEWKGNIFKGVPKDYGTASISTPSLSNVSIRDFKVLLHRSLHRDKIGADYPKKMPFYLFGTSKEMHMDHLLENAPNVHLTASKVCLDPPPTGDSLFGKWVVLENMQEDIMHPFTASHPPTLFPPSKEFKVTIYEHDAPKDPESPIPSSIITSQKGTSGTLTLSDKQGDLFIDYTWLNLDAAADIYISGDKQSDIDQVAEEIAWLFKQEKITWDDNVVNAIYAQCPRAKKLTVQLGQLGYPNLPKAVLSRFLGPEGSVGQSLPQKLDLTGAMKALLLPE
;
A
#
# COMPACT_ATOMS: atom_id res chain seq x y z
N MET A 1 11.00 7.45 4.09
CA MET A 1 12.43 7.66 3.80
C MET A 1 12.91 8.85 4.62
N SER A 2 13.31 8.62 5.87
CA SER A 2 13.64 9.68 6.83
C SER A 2 14.86 9.27 7.66
N PHE A 3 15.75 10.21 7.91
CA PHE A 3 17.07 10.02 8.51
C PHE A 3 17.64 11.40 8.85
N ASP A 4 18.79 11.45 9.54
CA ASP A 4 19.43 12.71 9.89
C ASP A 4 20.00 13.39 8.63
N VAL A 5 19.67 14.67 8.43
CA VAL A 5 20.05 15.41 7.23
C VAL A 5 21.44 16.03 7.38
N SER A 6 22.08 16.41 6.28
CA SER A 6 23.42 16.95 6.32
C SER A 6 23.42 18.34 7.00
N LEU A 7 24.33 18.53 7.95
CA LEU A 7 24.52 19.83 8.60
C LEU A 7 24.80 20.96 7.59
N PRO A 8 25.62 20.76 6.53
CA PRO A 8 25.77 21.77 5.48
C PRO A 8 24.45 22.17 4.81
N ALA A 9 23.54 21.24 4.54
CA ALA A 9 22.25 21.57 3.95
C ALA A 9 21.37 22.41 4.89
N ILE A 10 21.33 22.06 6.18
CA ILE A 10 20.61 22.85 7.20
C ILE A 10 21.19 24.28 7.27
N LEU A 11 22.51 24.40 7.39
CA LEU A 11 23.18 25.69 7.52
C LEU A 11 22.99 26.56 6.27
N GLY A 12 23.08 25.96 5.08
CA GLY A 12 22.86 26.66 3.81
C GLY A 12 21.44 27.19 3.70
N TYR A 13 20.45 26.35 4.03
CA TYR A 13 19.05 26.76 4.06
C TYR A 13 18.83 27.89 5.07
N PHE A 14 19.26 27.70 6.33
CA PHE A 14 19.05 28.66 7.40
C PHE A 14 19.71 30.02 7.11
N ALA A 15 20.94 30.01 6.57
CA ALA A 15 21.64 31.22 6.19
C ALA A 15 20.91 32.00 5.08
N ALA A 16 20.48 31.31 4.02
CA ALA A 16 19.78 31.94 2.91
C ALA A 16 18.34 32.38 3.27
N MET A 17 17.68 31.67 4.18
CA MET A 17 16.33 32.00 4.65
C MET A 17 16.25 33.40 5.28
N GLN A 18 17.31 33.86 5.95
CA GLN A 18 17.37 35.22 6.52
C GLN A 18 17.23 36.33 5.47
N PHE A 19 17.60 36.05 4.22
CA PHE A 19 17.45 36.98 3.10
C PHE A 19 16.13 36.81 2.34
N ASN A 20 15.40 35.72 2.59
CA ASN A 20 14.08 35.40 2.02
C ASN A 20 13.96 35.70 0.51
N GLN A 21 15.02 35.37 -0.25
CA GLN A 21 15.05 35.60 -1.70
C GLN A 21 14.07 34.68 -2.42
N ASN A 22 13.42 35.21 -3.45
CA ASN A 22 12.42 34.49 -4.23
C ASN A 22 12.98 34.15 -5.63
N ASN A 23 13.26 32.87 -5.85
CA ASN A 23 13.87 32.35 -7.09
C ASN A 23 12.93 32.36 -8.31
N VAL A 24 11.74 32.95 -8.18
CA VAL A 24 10.85 33.15 -9.33
C VAL A 24 11.47 34.07 -10.39
N THR A 25 12.22 35.08 -9.97
CA THR A 25 12.84 36.06 -10.87
C THR A 25 14.20 36.51 -10.33
N PRO A 26 15.23 36.70 -11.19
CA PRO A 26 16.57 37.07 -10.74
C PRO A 26 16.65 38.40 -10.00
N GLU A 27 15.77 39.37 -10.26
CA GLU A 27 15.79 40.67 -9.55
C GLU A 27 15.43 40.51 -8.06
N ALA A 28 14.63 39.51 -7.71
CA ALA A 28 14.25 39.19 -6.33
C ALA A 28 15.21 38.17 -5.67
N SER A 29 16.18 37.64 -6.42
CA SER A 29 17.04 36.54 -5.98
C SER A 29 18.36 36.45 -6.76
N PRO A 30 19.11 37.55 -6.95
CA PRO A 30 20.21 37.58 -7.92
C PRO A 30 21.28 36.54 -7.62
N LEU A 31 21.57 36.31 -6.34
CA LEU A 31 22.51 35.29 -5.91
C LEU A 31 21.90 33.88 -5.93
N THR A 32 20.73 33.72 -5.32
CA THR A 32 20.14 32.39 -5.12
C THR A 32 19.58 31.77 -6.41
N SER A 33 19.22 32.57 -7.41
CA SER A 33 18.92 32.11 -8.78
C SER A 33 20.15 31.55 -9.50
N MET A 34 21.31 32.22 -9.38
CA MET A 34 22.57 31.70 -9.94
C MET A 34 23.01 30.41 -9.23
N ILE A 35 22.82 30.32 -7.91
CA ILE A 35 23.10 29.11 -7.14
C ILE A 35 22.20 27.97 -7.59
N GLU A 36 20.91 28.21 -7.81
CA GLU A 36 20.00 27.17 -8.32
C GLU A 36 20.42 26.68 -9.71
N TYR A 37 20.83 27.58 -10.61
CA TYR A 37 21.37 27.20 -11.92
C TYR A 37 22.57 26.27 -11.78
N LYS A 38 23.51 26.64 -10.89
CA LYS A 38 24.71 25.85 -10.60
C LYS A 38 24.34 24.47 -10.06
N VAL A 39 23.42 24.39 -9.09
CA VAL A 39 22.90 23.12 -8.56
C VAL A 39 22.30 22.27 -9.68
N GLY A 40 21.47 22.86 -10.56
CA GLY A 40 20.92 22.18 -11.72
C GLY A 40 21.99 21.60 -12.64
N GLN A 41 23.07 22.35 -12.91
CA GLN A 41 24.21 21.85 -13.68
C GLN A 41 24.96 20.73 -12.95
N ASP A 42 25.18 20.83 -11.64
CA ASP A 42 25.87 19.79 -10.87
C ASP A 42 25.08 18.48 -10.81
N LEU A 43 23.76 18.57 -10.65
CA LEU A 43 22.87 17.41 -10.74
C LEU A 43 22.90 16.80 -12.14
N CYS A 44 22.82 17.61 -13.21
CA CYS A 44 22.96 17.14 -14.58
C CYS A 44 24.30 16.40 -14.81
N LYS A 45 25.40 16.97 -14.33
CA LYS A 45 26.74 16.37 -14.42
C LYS A 45 26.80 15.04 -13.68
N MET A 46 26.31 14.98 -12.44
CA MET A 46 26.25 13.75 -11.64
C MET A 46 25.43 12.67 -12.35
N LEU A 47 24.32 13.04 -12.99
CA LEU A 47 23.45 12.12 -13.74
C LEU A 47 24.06 11.69 -15.09
N GLY A 48 25.13 12.36 -15.55
CA GLY A 48 25.86 12.03 -16.78
C GLY A 48 25.37 12.78 -18.01
N PHE A 49 24.56 13.82 -17.83
CA PHE A 49 24.23 14.75 -18.90
C PHE A 49 25.41 15.67 -19.22
N GLN A 50 25.45 16.14 -20.46
CA GLN A 50 26.39 17.16 -20.88
C GLN A 50 25.99 18.50 -20.24
N VAL A 51 26.94 19.21 -19.67
CA VAL A 51 26.72 20.51 -18.99
C VAL A 51 27.40 21.65 -19.74
N ALA A 52 27.00 22.88 -19.42
CA ALA A 52 27.58 24.07 -20.05
C ALA A 52 29.10 24.14 -19.81
N SER A 53 29.86 24.48 -20.85
CA SER A 53 31.32 24.68 -20.79
C SER A 53 31.62 26.18 -20.78
N GLY A 54 32.28 26.69 -19.72
CA GLY A 54 32.70 28.10 -19.62
C GLY A 54 31.57 29.11 -19.41
N ASP A 55 31.95 30.37 -19.12
CA ASP A 55 31.03 31.50 -18.91
C ASP A 55 30.49 32.08 -20.24
N ASN A 56 31.08 31.70 -21.38
CA ASN A 56 30.74 32.22 -22.71
C ASN A 56 29.79 31.29 -23.47
N GLN A 57 28.60 31.80 -23.82
CA GLN A 57 27.55 31.05 -24.53
C GLN A 57 27.96 30.50 -25.91
N GLY A 58 28.95 31.11 -26.56
CA GLY A 58 29.48 30.67 -27.86
C GLY A 58 30.06 29.26 -27.83
N ASP A 59 30.57 28.79 -26.69
CA ASP A 59 31.22 27.49 -26.54
C ASP A 59 30.22 26.31 -26.54
N ASN A 60 28.93 26.63 -26.37
CA ASN A 60 27.82 25.67 -26.28
C ASN A 60 26.93 25.65 -27.56
N GLN A 61 27.22 26.47 -28.57
CA GLN A 61 26.45 26.48 -29.82
C GLN A 61 26.46 25.11 -30.52
N GLY A 62 25.27 24.62 -30.87
CA GLY A 62 25.07 23.34 -31.56
C GLY A 62 25.18 22.08 -30.68
N LYS A 63 25.45 22.21 -29.38
CA LYS A 63 25.52 21.09 -28.43
C LYS A 63 24.21 20.94 -27.66
N ILE A 64 23.85 19.70 -27.32
CA ILE A 64 22.76 19.42 -26.38
C ILE A 64 23.31 19.61 -24.98
N VAL A 65 22.82 20.63 -24.27
CA VAL A 65 23.24 20.97 -22.91
C VAL A 65 22.09 20.70 -21.95
N GLY A 66 22.37 19.97 -20.88
CA GLY A 66 21.43 19.65 -19.82
C GLY A 66 21.09 20.87 -18.99
N TRP A 67 19.88 20.86 -18.44
CA TRP A 67 19.39 21.90 -17.54
C TRP A 67 18.52 21.27 -16.48
N GLY A 68 18.64 21.72 -15.24
CA GLY A 68 17.78 21.28 -14.15
C GLY A 68 17.49 22.41 -13.18
N HIS A 69 16.47 22.23 -12.35
CA HIS A 69 16.07 23.18 -11.32
C HIS A 69 15.46 22.46 -10.12
N ILE A 70 15.36 23.16 -8.98
CA ILE A 70 14.80 22.64 -7.74
C ILE A 70 13.28 22.77 -7.78
N THR A 71 12.56 21.73 -7.34
CA THR A 71 11.10 21.76 -7.13
C THR A 71 10.80 21.58 -5.64
N CYS A 72 9.57 21.81 -5.20
CA CYS A 72 9.18 21.52 -3.81
C CYS A 72 9.22 20.02 -3.48
N GLY A 73 9.32 19.14 -4.48
CA GLY A 73 9.53 17.71 -4.32
C GLY A 73 9.33 16.90 -5.60
N GLY A 74 9.75 15.64 -5.58
CA GLY A 74 9.68 14.73 -6.74
C GLY A 74 8.29 14.52 -7.34
N SER A 75 7.21 14.78 -6.59
CA SER A 75 5.85 14.75 -7.15
C SER A 75 5.62 15.86 -8.17
N ILE A 76 6.15 17.07 -7.92
CA ILE A 76 6.08 18.19 -8.86
C ILE A 76 7.08 17.99 -10.01
N ALA A 77 8.28 17.49 -9.74
CA ALA A 77 9.22 17.10 -10.80
C ALA A 77 8.61 16.07 -11.78
N ASN A 78 7.94 15.02 -11.29
CA ASN A 78 7.25 14.06 -12.15
C ASN A 78 6.09 14.73 -12.93
N LEU A 79 5.32 15.63 -12.30
CA LEU A 79 4.28 16.40 -12.97
C LEU A 79 4.84 17.27 -14.10
N GLU A 80 5.95 17.96 -13.88
CA GLU A 80 6.65 18.76 -14.89
C GLU A 80 7.15 17.90 -16.05
N SER A 81 7.71 16.72 -15.76
CA SER A 81 8.06 15.74 -16.80
C SER A 81 6.85 15.35 -17.65
N MET A 82 5.70 15.08 -17.02
CA MET A 82 4.47 14.76 -17.75
C MET A 82 3.98 15.93 -18.61
N TRP A 83 4.04 17.15 -18.07
CA TRP A 83 3.64 18.35 -18.79
C TRP A 83 4.53 18.60 -20.01
N VAL A 84 5.85 18.46 -19.85
CA VAL A 84 6.83 18.56 -20.94
C VAL A 84 6.60 17.49 -21.99
N ALA A 85 6.48 16.22 -21.60
CA ALA A 85 6.27 15.13 -22.55
C ALA A 85 4.95 15.27 -23.33
N ARG A 86 3.88 15.74 -22.68
CA ARG A 86 2.62 16.10 -23.35
C ARG A 86 2.85 17.19 -24.39
N ASN A 87 3.47 18.29 -24.00
CA ASN A 87 3.64 19.44 -24.88
C ASN A 87 4.63 19.15 -26.03
N LEU A 88 5.70 18.40 -25.75
CA LEU A 88 6.64 17.87 -26.74
C LEU A 88 5.91 17.07 -27.82
N LYS A 89 5.06 16.12 -27.41
CA LYS A 89 4.36 15.21 -28.33
C LYS A 89 3.48 15.96 -29.34
N TYR A 90 2.80 17.02 -28.91
CA TYR A 90 1.89 17.80 -29.76
C TYR A 90 2.54 19.01 -30.44
N TYR A 91 3.78 19.36 -30.11
CA TYR A 91 4.45 20.49 -30.72
C TYR A 91 4.52 20.38 -32.27
N PRO A 92 4.88 19.23 -32.87
CA PRO A 92 4.92 19.10 -34.33
C PRO A 92 3.55 19.29 -35.00
N LEU A 93 2.49 18.80 -34.37
CA LEU A 93 1.11 18.99 -34.86
C LEU A 93 0.68 20.46 -34.77
N SER A 94 1.02 21.13 -33.67
CA SER A 94 0.76 22.57 -33.48
C SER A 94 1.46 23.39 -34.56
N LEU A 95 2.72 23.06 -34.88
CA LEU A 95 3.47 23.72 -35.94
C LEU A 95 2.89 23.45 -37.33
N LYS A 96 2.49 22.20 -37.62
CA LYS A 96 1.82 21.88 -38.89
C LYS A 96 0.53 22.66 -39.05
N TRP A 97 -0.28 22.75 -38.00
CA TRP A 97 -1.51 23.55 -38.04
C TRP A 97 -1.22 25.05 -38.21
N ALA A 98 -0.21 25.57 -37.54
CA ALA A 98 0.24 26.96 -37.71
C ALA A 98 0.71 27.22 -39.15
N MET A 99 1.45 26.28 -39.74
CA MET A 99 1.82 26.34 -41.15
C MET A 99 0.58 26.42 -42.03
N GLU A 100 -0.48 25.63 -41.77
CA GLU A 100 -1.76 25.61 -42.51
C GLU A 100 -2.57 26.92 -42.37
N ALA A 101 -2.72 27.42 -41.16
CA ALA A 101 -3.66 28.48 -40.82
C ALA A 101 -3.04 29.88 -40.85
N ASP A 102 -1.79 30.06 -40.40
CA ASP A 102 -1.14 31.37 -40.31
C ASP A 102 -0.36 31.68 -41.60
N ARG A 103 -0.68 32.82 -42.23
CA ARG A 103 -0.01 33.28 -43.46
C ARG A 103 1.50 33.46 -43.30
N ARG A 104 1.98 33.75 -42.09
CA ARG A 104 3.39 34.03 -41.76
C ARG A 104 4.29 32.81 -41.88
N LEU A 105 3.75 31.59 -41.82
CA LEU A 105 4.53 30.34 -41.97
C LEU A 105 4.31 29.64 -43.32
N ARG A 106 3.52 30.20 -44.25
CA ARG A 106 3.22 29.54 -45.53
C ARG A 106 4.46 29.34 -46.41
N PHE A 107 5.39 30.29 -46.37
CA PHE A 107 6.57 30.29 -47.22
C PHE A 107 7.57 29.18 -46.89
N VAL A 108 7.50 28.58 -45.70
CA VAL A 108 8.41 27.49 -45.29
C VAL A 108 7.85 26.08 -45.54
N ARG A 109 6.56 25.96 -45.93
CA ARG A 109 5.86 24.67 -46.04
C ARG A 109 6.56 23.69 -46.97
N GLU A 110 6.99 24.15 -48.14
CA GLU A 110 7.55 23.29 -49.18
C GLU A 110 9.03 22.94 -48.93
N THR A 111 9.73 23.72 -48.11
CA THR A 111 11.19 23.63 -47.96
C THR A 111 11.65 23.13 -46.59
N PHE A 112 10.84 23.28 -45.54
CA PHE A 112 11.25 22.84 -44.20
C PHE A 112 11.19 21.31 -44.09
N GLY A 113 12.37 20.68 -44.07
CA GLY A 113 12.52 19.24 -43.85
C GLY A 113 12.51 18.86 -42.37
N THR A 114 12.31 17.59 -42.06
CA THR A 114 12.48 16.96 -40.73
C THR A 114 13.09 15.57 -40.90
N THR A 115 13.69 15.06 -39.85
CA THR A 115 14.18 13.67 -39.80
C THR A 115 13.19 12.84 -39.00
N LEU A 116 12.55 11.88 -39.64
CA LEU A 116 11.71 10.90 -38.96
C LEU A 116 12.54 10.07 -37.98
N CYS A 117 11.92 9.41 -37.00
CA CYS A 117 12.68 8.57 -36.06
C CYS A 117 13.37 7.37 -36.72
N THR A 118 12.94 6.99 -37.93
CA THR A 118 13.59 5.98 -38.78
C THR A 118 14.92 6.46 -39.38
N GLY A 119 15.20 7.76 -39.30
CA GLY A 119 16.34 8.42 -39.96
C GLY A 119 16.02 8.98 -41.35
N GLU A 120 14.81 8.72 -41.88
CA GLU A 120 14.38 9.25 -43.17
C GLU A 120 14.21 10.77 -43.11
N LYS A 121 14.77 11.50 -44.08
CA LYS A 121 14.55 12.94 -44.25
C LYS A 121 13.32 13.17 -45.11
N LYS A 122 12.35 13.92 -44.59
CA LYS A 122 11.07 14.19 -45.25
C LYS A 122 10.70 15.66 -45.14
N ASN A 123 9.90 16.18 -46.06
CA ASN A 123 9.29 17.50 -45.88
C ASN A 123 8.34 17.47 -44.66
N PHE A 124 8.53 18.38 -43.69
CA PHE A 124 7.79 18.40 -42.43
C PHE A 124 6.28 18.54 -42.65
N TYR A 125 5.86 19.44 -43.55
CA TYR A 125 4.45 19.68 -43.83
C TYR A 125 3.77 18.46 -44.46
N SER A 126 4.51 17.67 -45.24
CA SER A 126 4.03 16.44 -45.86
C SER A 126 3.90 15.24 -44.90
N CYS A 127 4.45 15.33 -43.68
CA CYS A 127 4.38 14.25 -42.71
C CYS A 127 2.94 13.98 -42.26
N SER A 128 2.59 12.71 -42.13
CA SER A 128 1.33 12.26 -41.52
C SER A 128 1.30 12.56 -40.02
N PRO A 129 0.11 12.61 -39.39
CA PRO A 129 0.01 12.76 -37.93
C PRO A 129 0.79 11.70 -37.17
N TRP A 130 0.82 10.45 -37.65
CA TRP A 130 1.59 9.36 -37.05
C TRP A 130 3.10 9.64 -37.07
N GLU A 131 3.64 10.08 -38.20
CA GLU A 131 5.07 10.42 -38.33
C GLU A 131 5.43 11.61 -37.41
N LEU A 132 4.57 12.62 -37.35
CA LEU A 132 4.77 13.81 -36.51
C LEU A 132 4.71 13.49 -35.01
N LEU A 133 3.79 12.63 -34.59
CA LEU A 133 3.70 12.13 -33.22
C LEU A 133 4.86 11.20 -32.85
N ASN A 134 5.67 10.74 -33.81
CA ASN A 134 6.80 9.85 -33.58
C ASN A 134 8.15 10.46 -33.95
N LEU A 135 8.25 11.79 -34.09
CA LEU A 135 9.56 12.44 -34.11
C LEU A 135 10.32 12.14 -32.80
N THR A 136 11.65 12.11 -32.86
CA THR A 136 12.46 11.92 -31.65
C THR A 136 12.38 13.17 -30.76
N PRO A 137 12.50 13.04 -29.42
CA PRO A 137 12.51 14.21 -28.53
C PRO A 137 13.50 15.30 -28.97
N THR A 138 14.71 14.88 -29.33
CA THR A 138 15.78 15.77 -29.81
C THR A 138 15.44 16.46 -31.13
N GLU A 139 14.80 15.77 -32.09
CA GLU A 139 14.37 16.38 -33.35
C GLU A 139 13.32 17.47 -33.09
N ILE A 140 12.34 17.19 -32.22
CA ILE A 140 11.28 18.15 -31.86
C ILE A 140 11.89 19.38 -31.20
N ALA A 141 12.78 19.19 -30.21
CA ALA A 141 13.45 20.28 -29.51
C ALA A 141 14.34 21.16 -30.42
N ALA A 142 14.80 20.63 -31.56
CA ALA A 142 15.63 21.35 -32.52
C ALA A 142 14.84 22.20 -33.53
N ILE A 143 13.53 21.99 -33.67
CA ILE A 143 12.69 22.68 -34.67
C ILE A 143 12.78 24.21 -34.57
N PRO A 144 12.60 24.86 -33.40
CA PRO A 144 12.66 26.32 -33.31
C PRO A 144 14.00 26.90 -33.78
N GLY A 145 15.11 26.30 -33.33
CA GLY A 145 16.45 26.72 -33.69
C GLY A 145 16.73 26.57 -35.19
N ARG A 146 16.21 25.50 -35.82
CA ARG A 146 16.33 25.31 -37.27
C ARG A 146 15.48 26.28 -38.08
N LEU A 147 14.27 26.60 -37.63
CA LEU A 147 13.43 27.61 -38.27
C LEU A 147 14.12 28.99 -38.24
N THR A 148 14.76 29.31 -37.12
CA THR A 148 15.58 30.53 -37.00
C THR A 148 16.77 30.47 -37.96
N ALA A 149 17.58 29.41 -37.90
CA ALA A 149 18.81 29.31 -38.67
C ALA A 149 18.61 29.23 -40.19
N GLN A 150 17.54 28.60 -40.66
CA GLN A 150 17.28 28.38 -42.09
C GLN A 150 16.43 29.49 -42.73
N TYR A 151 15.53 30.12 -41.95
CA TYR A 151 14.53 31.05 -42.49
C TYR A 151 14.50 32.42 -41.79
N ASN A 152 15.41 32.67 -40.84
CA ASN A 152 15.47 33.90 -40.05
C ASN A 152 14.15 34.22 -39.32
N ILE A 153 13.36 33.19 -38.97
CA ILE A 153 12.18 33.36 -38.13
C ILE A 153 12.65 33.62 -36.71
N SER A 154 12.35 34.80 -36.16
CA SER A 154 12.75 35.12 -34.79
C SER A 154 11.99 34.26 -33.77
N PRO A 155 12.60 33.91 -32.62
CA PRO A 155 11.90 33.21 -31.54
C PRO A 155 10.62 33.91 -31.11
N PHE A 156 10.64 35.26 -31.04
CA PHE A 156 9.45 36.05 -30.71
C PHE A 156 8.31 35.85 -31.71
N ALA A 157 8.60 35.94 -33.01
CA ALA A 157 7.58 35.73 -34.04
C ALA A 157 7.06 34.29 -34.04
N LEU A 158 7.94 33.30 -33.83
CA LEU A 158 7.54 31.90 -33.74
C LEU A 158 6.64 31.64 -32.52
N GLY A 159 6.97 32.21 -31.36
CA GLY A 159 6.16 32.13 -30.14
C GLY A 159 4.77 32.74 -30.34
N ASP A 160 4.71 33.98 -30.86
CA ASP A 160 3.44 34.66 -31.14
C ASP A 160 2.54 33.89 -32.13
N ILE A 161 3.14 33.28 -33.17
CA ILE A 161 2.39 32.42 -34.09
C ILE A 161 1.89 31.17 -33.36
N LEU A 162 2.78 30.42 -32.70
CA LEU A 162 2.45 29.14 -32.09
C LEU A 162 1.53 29.26 -30.88
N GLN A 163 1.51 30.40 -30.20
CA GLN A 163 0.61 30.65 -29.08
C GLN A 163 -0.85 30.37 -29.46
N GLN A 164 -1.27 30.58 -30.70
CA GLN A 164 -2.65 30.35 -31.14
C GLN A 164 -2.97 28.86 -31.41
N PHE A 165 -1.95 28.02 -31.57
CA PHE A 165 -2.07 26.62 -32.00
C PHE A 165 -1.53 25.61 -30.99
N SER A 166 -0.75 26.06 -30.00
CA SER A 166 -0.11 25.20 -29.03
C SER A 166 -1.15 24.49 -28.17
N ILE A 167 -0.83 23.27 -27.76
CA ILE A 167 -1.67 22.49 -26.83
C ILE A 167 -1.95 23.23 -25.52
N GLN A 168 -1.06 24.12 -25.10
CA GLN A 168 -1.22 24.92 -23.90
C GLN A 168 -2.36 25.93 -24.02
N THR A 169 -2.62 26.44 -25.23
CA THR A 169 -3.70 27.39 -25.50
C THR A 169 -4.99 26.68 -25.90
N VAL A 170 -4.91 25.73 -26.83
CA VAL A 170 -6.12 25.15 -27.44
C VAL A 170 -6.62 23.89 -26.74
N GLY A 171 -5.81 23.31 -25.87
CA GLY A 171 -6.08 22.02 -25.23
C GLY A 171 -5.89 20.83 -26.16
N LYS A 172 -5.67 19.66 -25.55
CA LYS A 172 -5.44 18.39 -26.26
C LYS A 172 -6.60 18.02 -27.20
N GLN A 173 -7.84 18.11 -26.73
CA GLN A 173 -9.03 17.67 -27.47
C GLN A 173 -9.17 18.38 -28.82
N LYS A 174 -8.84 19.68 -28.90
CA LYS A 174 -8.94 20.43 -30.15
C LYS A 174 -7.88 19.97 -31.16
N LEU A 175 -6.66 19.68 -30.71
CA LEU A 175 -5.60 19.14 -31.56
C LEU A 175 -5.92 17.72 -32.02
N ASP A 176 -6.45 16.86 -31.14
CA ASP A 176 -6.90 15.52 -31.53
C ASP A 176 -7.95 15.59 -32.64
N ALA A 177 -8.97 16.45 -32.47
CA ALA A 177 -10.02 16.64 -33.45
C ALA A 177 -9.47 17.18 -34.78
N GLN A 178 -8.57 18.17 -34.73
CA GLN A 178 -7.94 18.76 -35.92
C GLN A 178 -7.18 17.72 -36.74
N PHE A 179 -6.48 16.80 -36.07
CA PHE A 179 -5.65 15.78 -36.72
C PHE A 179 -6.29 14.38 -36.77
N LYS A 180 -7.56 14.27 -36.40
CA LYS A 180 -8.35 13.02 -36.38
C LYS A 180 -7.66 11.90 -35.57
N ILE A 181 -7.09 12.25 -34.43
CA ILE A 181 -6.48 11.31 -33.49
C ILE A 181 -7.60 10.67 -32.67
N THR A 182 -7.93 9.42 -32.97
CA THR A 182 -8.95 8.65 -32.23
C THR A 182 -8.36 7.87 -31.07
N GLU A 183 -7.08 7.50 -31.16
CA GLU A 183 -6.33 6.80 -30.12
C GLU A 183 -5.35 7.79 -29.46
N PRO A 184 -5.67 8.37 -28.30
CA PRO A 184 -4.82 9.36 -27.66
C PRO A 184 -3.48 8.74 -27.24
N PRO A 185 -2.38 9.51 -27.22
CA PRO A 185 -1.10 9.00 -26.77
C PRO A 185 -1.16 8.54 -25.30
N GLN A 186 -0.32 7.56 -24.94
CA GLN A 186 -0.29 6.97 -23.59
C GLN A 186 1.11 6.99 -22.95
N TYR A 187 1.16 6.73 -21.64
CA TYR A 187 2.37 6.42 -20.89
C TYR A 187 2.46 4.93 -20.62
N LEU A 188 3.68 4.40 -20.63
CA LEU A 188 3.98 3.08 -20.10
C LEU A 188 4.84 3.23 -18.85
N ILE A 189 4.47 2.54 -17.76
CA ILE A 189 5.18 2.61 -16.48
C ILE A 189 5.03 1.28 -15.73
N SER A 190 5.99 0.89 -14.90
CA SER A 190 5.83 -0.26 -14.00
C SER A 190 4.64 -0.09 -13.04
N CYS A 191 3.96 -1.19 -12.68
CA CYS A 191 2.88 -1.20 -11.67
C CYS A 191 3.39 -0.86 -10.25
N ALA A 192 4.71 -0.89 -10.03
CA ALA A 192 5.38 -0.43 -8.80
C ALA A 192 5.62 1.09 -8.76
N ASN A 193 4.83 1.87 -9.51
CA ASN A 193 4.96 3.33 -9.59
C ASN A 193 4.51 4.06 -8.33
N HIS A 194 5.11 5.22 -8.10
CA HIS A 194 4.69 6.14 -7.05
C HIS A 194 3.36 6.82 -7.42
N TYR A 195 2.50 7.06 -6.43
CA TYR A 195 1.17 7.66 -6.62
C TYR A 195 1.18 9.05 -7.31
N SER A 196 2.33 9.73 -7.40
CA SER A 196 2.46 11.01 -8.10
C SER A 196 2.16 10.88 -9.59
N TRP A 197 2.40 9.72 -10.19
CA TRP A 197 2.15 9.46 -11.60
C TRP A 197 0.66 9.50 -11.98
N PRO A 198 -0.24 8.67 -11.38
CA PRO A 198 -1.66 8.76 -11.67
C PRO A 198 -2.26 10.13 -11.30
N LYS A 199 -1.74 10.79 -10.26
CA LYS A 199 -2.10 12.16 -9.90
C LYS A 199 -1.67 13.17 -10.98
N GLY A 200 -0.45 13.05 -11.50
CA GLY A 200 0.09 13.88 -12.56
C GLY A 200 -0.70 13.73 -13.87
N ALA A 201 -1.10 12.51 -14.23
CA ALA A 201 -1.97 12.28 -15.38
C ALA A 201 -3.33 13.00 -15.24
N ALA A 202 -3.91 12.98 -14.04
CA ALA A 202 -5.15 13.70 -13.78
C ALA A 202 -4.96 15.23 -13.92
N ILE A 203 -3.92 15.79 -13.28
CA ILE A 203 -3.64 17.24 -13.29
C ILE A 203 -3.33 17.75 -14.71
N THR A 204 -2.58 16.99 -15.50
CA THR A 204 -2.22 17.37 -16.88
C THR A 204 -3.36 17.20 -17.89
N GLY A 205 -4.51 16.67 -17.48
CA GLY A 205 -5.64 16.38 -18.37
C GLY A 205 -5.38 15.19 -19.31
N ILE A 206 -4.38 14.35 -19.00
CA ILE A 206 -4.09 13.12 -19.74
C ILE A 206 -5.04 12.00 -19.29
N GLY A 207 -5.39 11.97 -18.00
CA GLY A 207 -6.28 10.98 -17.40
C GLY A 207 -5.58 9.66 -17.05
N ARG A 208 -6.01 9.04 -15.93
CA ARG A 208 -5.42 7.78 -15.42
C ARG A 208 -5.46 6.64 -16.42
N GLU A 209 -6.49 6.58 -17.26
CA GLU A 209 -6.68 5.52 -18.25
C GLU A 209 -5.60 5.51 -19.34
N ASN A 210 -4.96 6.67 -19.59
CA ASN A 210 -3.84 6.79 -20.53
C ASN A 210 -2.47 6.52 -19.89
N MET A 211 -2.47 5.89 -18.71
CA MET A 211 -1.28 5.35 -18.05
C MET A 211 -1.39 3.84 -17.95
N ILE A 212 -0.64 3.14 -18.79
CA ILE A 212 -0.63 1.69 -18.82
C ILE A 212 0.42 1.19 -17.85
N GLU A 213 -0.05 0.52 -16.80
CA GLU A 213 0.80 -0.14 -15.82
C GLU A 213 1.25 -1.50 -16.35
N LEU A 214 2.57 -1.65 -16.48
CA LEU A 214 3.22 -2.88 -16.89
C LEU A 214 3.60 -3.69 -15.65
N GLY A 215 3.47 -5.01 -15.76
CA GLY A 215 3.87 -5.90 -14.66
C GLY A 215 5.37 -5.87 -14.40
N ILE A 216 5.75 -6.45 -13.26
CA ILE A 216 7.12 -6.57 -12.78
C ILE A 216 7.61 -8.03 -12.80
N ASP A 217 8.92 -8.18 -12.74
CA ASP A 217 9.58 -9.47 -12.47
C ASP A 217 9.61 -9.79 -10.96
N GLU A 218 10.18 -10.95 -10.63
CA GLU A 218 10.30 -11.45 -9.25
C GLU A 218 11.30 -10.67 -8.37
N ASP A 219 12.02 -9.69 -8.94
CA ASP A 219 12.86 -8.73 -8.20
C ASP A 219 12.19 -7.32 -8.16
N ALA A 220 10.90 -7.25 -8.50
CA ALA A 220 10.08 -6.04 -8.58
C ALA A 220 10.60 -4.96 -9.56
N ARG A 221 11.23 -5.40 -10.66
CA ARG A 221 11.69 -4.54 -11.76
C ARG A 221 10.73 -4.65 -12.95
N LEU A 222 10.66 -3.61 -13.78
CA LEU A 222 9.85 -3.58 -15.00
C LEU A 222 10.10 -4.80 -15.89
N ASP A 223 9.02 -5.51 -16.24
CA ASP A 223 9.09 -6.65 -17.16
C ASP A 223 9.24 -6.17 -18.61
N ILE A 224 10.46 -6.29 -19.13
CA ILE A 224 10.81 -5.88 -20.50
C ILE A 224 10.02 -6.64 -21.57
N LYS A 225 9.62 -7.89 -21.33
CA LYS A 225 8.80 -8.64 -22.30
C LYS A 225 7.40 -8.08 -22.40
N LYS A 226 6.83 -7.64 -21.27
CA LYS A 226 5.53 -6.95 -21.25
C LYS A 226 5.62 -5.58 -21.90
N LEU A 227 6.71 -4.84 -21.69
CA LEU A 227 6.96 -3.59 -22.40
C LEU A 227 6.99 -3.80 -23.91
N GLU A 228 7.78 -4.77 -24.40
CA GLU A 228 7.89 -5.07 -25.84
C GLU A 228 6.53 -5.42 -26.46
N LYS A 229 5.75 -6.28 -25.80
CA LYS A 229 4.39 -6.62 -26.22
C LYS A 229 3.47 -5.39 -26.28
N GLU A 230 3.59 -4.48 -25.32
CA GLU A 230 2.77 -3.27 -25.30
C GLU A 230 3.17 -2.29 -26.42
N LEU A 231 4.47 -2.20 -26.74
CA LEU A 231 4.94 -1.44 -27.91
C LEU A 231 4.38 -2.00 -29.22
N GLU A 232 4.28 -3.33 -29.37
CA GLU A 232 3.68 -3.98 -30.54
C GLU A 232 2.20 -3.60 -30.70
N GLU A 233 1.46 -3.61 -29.61
CA GLU A 233 0.05 -3.26 -29.60
C GLU A 233 -0.17 -1.78 -29.96
N HIS A 234 0.68 -0.89 -29.44
CA HIS A 234 0.68 0.54 -29.77
C HIS A 234 0.95 0.79 -31.25
N LEU A 235 1.95 0.10 -31.82
CA LEU A 235 2.25 0.18 -33.25
C LEU A 235 1.07 -0.32 -34.10
N ARG A 236 0.45 -1.44 -33.72
CA ARG A 236 -0.69 -2.04 -34.42
C ARG A 236 -1.90 -1.11 -34.45
N LYS A 237 -2.19 -0.45 -33.33
CA LYS A 237 -3.31 0.51 -33.19
C LYS A 237 -3.00 1.90 -33.75
N LYS A 238 -1.74 2.18 -34.12
CA LYS A 238 -1.23 3.54 -34.37
C LYS A 238 -1.52 4.50 -33.20
N GLN A 239 -1.36 3.99 -31.99
CA GLN A 239 -1.46 4.75 -30.76
C GLN A 239 -0.06 5.18 -30.32
N SER A 240 0.21 6.50 -30.31
CA SER A 240 1.55 7.00 -29.99
C SER A 240 1.83 6.99 -28.48
N LEU A 241 3.08 7.15 -28.08
CA LEU A 241 3.49 7.16 -26.68
C LEU A 241 4.07 8.51 -26.29
N TYR A 242 3.60 9.09 -25.18
CA TYR A 242 4.24 10.26 -24.57
C TYR A 242 5.64 9.87 -24.07
N ALA A 243 5.68 8.91 -23.14
CA ALA A 243 6.91 8.43 -22.55
C ALA A 243 6.79 6.99 -22.04
N VAL A 244 7.94 6.34 -21.92
CA VAL A 244 8.15 5.19 -21.04
C VAL A 244 8.86 5.70 -19.78
N VAL A 245 8.27 5.42 -18.62
CA VAL A 245 8.85 5.77 -17.33
C VAL A 245 9.62 4.58 -16.78
N VAL A 246 10.87 4.84 -16.40
CA VAL A 246 11.78 3.85 -15.80
C VAL A 246 12.05 4.27 -14.37
N ILE A 247 11.72 3.42 -13.40
CA ILE A 247 11.86 3.76 -11.98
C ILE A 247 13.24 3.33 -11.49
N ILE A 248 14.01 4.29 -11.02
CA ILE A 248 15.35 4.08 -10.49
C ILE A 248 15.25 4.18 -8.97
N GLY A 249 14.90 3.05 -8.35
CA GLY A 249 14.62 2.96 -6.92
C GLY A 249 13.13 3.08 -6.61
N THR A 250 12.39 1.99 -6.75
CA THR A 250 10.95 1.93 -6.42
C THR A 250 10.72 2.25 -4.95
N THR A 251 9.58 2.88 -4.62
CA THR A 251 9.31 3.37 -3.26
C THR A 251 9.26 2.26 -2.21
N GLU A 252 8.68 1.12 -2.58
CA GLU A 252 8.40 0.01 -1.65
C GLU A 252 9.54 -1.02 -1.55
N HIS A 253 10.37 -1.14 -2.60
CA HIS A 253 11.37 -2.21 -2.73
C HIS A 253 12.78 -1.71 -3.06
N GLY A 254 12.94 -0.43 -3.41
CA GLY A 254 14.22 0.12 -3.85
C GLY A 254 14.75 -0.51 -5.14
N SER A 255 13.90 -1.23 -5.88
CA SER A 255 14.27 -1.92 -7.12
C SER A 255 14.61 -0.92 -8.22
N VAL A 256 15.54 -1.29 -9.09
CA VAL A 256 15.97 -0.45 -10.21
C VAL A 256 15.56 -1.09 -11.53
N ASP A 257 14.69 -0.42 -12.27
CA ASP A 257 14.22 -0.91 -13.57
C ASP A 257 15.37 -0.98 -14.61
N PRO A 258 15.33 -1.94 -15.56
CA PRO A 258 16.36 -2.14 -16.58
C PRO A 258 16.33 -1.05 -17.68
N LEU A 259 16.82 0.15 -17.33
CA LEU A 259 16.94 1.30 -18.23
C LEU A 259 17.74 1.00 -19.50
N ASP A 260 18.83 0.24 -19.40
CA ASP A 260 19.66 -0.19 -20.54
C ASP A 260 18.80 -0.86 -21.63
N LYS A 261 17.90 -1.75 -21.22
CA LYS A 261 17.00 -2.48 -22.13
C LYS A 261 15.92 -1.57 -22.71
N VAL A 262 15.38 -0.64 -21.92
CA VAL A 262 14.39 0.34 -22.42
C VAL A 262 15.01 1.27 -23.47
N VAL A 263 16.25 1.71 -23.24
CA VAL A 263 17.01 2.52 -24.21
C VAL A 263 17.26 1.73 -25.49
N ALA A 264 17.75 0.48 -25.38
CA ALA A 264 17.97 -0.39 -26.53
C ALA A 264 16.68 -0.65 -27.33
N LEU A 265 15.56 -0.88 -26.65
CA LEU A 265 14.26 -1.03 -27.29
C LEU A 265 13.87 0.26 -28.03
N ARG A 266 13.96 1.44 -27.39
CA ARG A 266 13.65 2.70 -28.07
C ARG A 266 14.45 2.86 -29.37
N ASP A 267 15.75 2.59 -29.34
CA ASP A 267 16.63 2.75 -30.50
C ASP A 267 16.24 1.83 -31.65
N VAL A 268 15.96 0.55 -31.36
CA VAL A 268 15.49 -0.43 -32.35
C VAL A 268 14.13 -0.04 -32.92
N TRP A 269 13.18 0.32 -32.05
CA TRP A 269 11.81 0.66 -32.44
C TRP A 269 11.73 1.95 -33.27
N GLN A 270 12.54 2.96 -32.93
CA GLN A 270 12.65 4.18 -33.73
C GLN A 270 13.13 3.87 -35.15
N ARG A 271 14.24 3.13 -35.26
CA ARG A 271 14.88 2.80 -36.55
C ARG A 271 14.02 1.89 -37.42
N GLU A 272 13.45 0.84 -36.84
CA GLU A 272 12.85 -0.27 -37.60
C GLU A 272 11.33 -0.20 -37.68
N LYS A 273 10.66 0.46 -36.73
CA LYS A 273 9.19 0.47 -36.61
C LYS A 273 8.56 1.85 -36.72
N GLY A 274 9.36 2.92 -36.69
CA GLY A 274 8.84 4.28 -36.74
C GLY A 274 8.05 4.70 -35.49
N LEU A 275 8.32 4.07 -34.34
CA LEU A 275 7.70 4.38 -33.05
C LEU A 275 8.72 5.05 -32.13
N SER A 276 8.37 6.21 -31.56
CA SER A 276 9.26 7.01 -30.71
C SER A 276 8.54 7.51 -29.46
N PHE A 277 9.27 7.53 -28.36
CA PHE A 277 8.78 7.99 -27.07
C PHE A 277 9.91 8.64 -26.26
N MET A 278 9.51 9.50 -25.33
CA MET A 278 10.42 10.02 -24.31
C MET A 278 10.76 8.93 -23.29
N ILE A 279 11.97 8.93 -22.75
CA ILE A 279 12.32 8.14 -21.56
C ILE A 279 12.44 9.11 -20.39
N HIS A 280 11.61 8.92 -19.38
CA HIS A 280 11.77 9.60 -18.10
C HIS A 280 12.28 8.61 -17.06
N ALA A 281 13.39 8.94 -16.39
CA ALA A 281 13.83 8.17 -15.24
C ALA A 281 13.27 8.81 -13.95
N ASP A 282 12.36 8.10 -13.29
CA ASP A 282 11.95 8.49 -11.93
C ASP A 282 13.04 8.01 -10.96
N ALA A 283 14.03 8.87 -10.75
CA ALA A 283 15.14 8.63 -9.84
C ALA A 283 15.00 9.48 -8.57
N ALA A 284 13.78 9.78 -8.14
CA ALA A 284 13.53 10.55 -6.92
C ALA A 284 14.31 9.95 -5.74
N TRP A 285 14.25 8.61 -5.59
CA TRP A 285 15.08 7.89 -4.63
C TRP A 285 16.49 7.60 -5.15
N GLY A 286 16.63 7.01 -6.35
CA GLY A 286 17.91 6.45 -6.79
C GLY A 286 18.91 7.45 -7.39
N GLY A 287 18.53 8.70 -7.60
CA GLY A 287 19.33 9.65 -8.38
C GLY A 287 20.69 9.97 -7.77
N TYR A 288 20.80 10.14 -6.45
CA TYR A 288 22.11 10.43 -5.81
C TYR A 288 23.06 9.24 -5.81
N PHE A 289 22.57 8.00 -6.01
CA PHE A 289 23.45 6.83 -6.18
C PHE A 289 24.23 6.87 -7.50
N ALA A 290 23.86 7.75 -8.42
CA ALA A 290 24.67 8.10 -9.59
C ALA A 290 26.07 8.62 -9.20
N SER A 291 26.23 9.17 -7.99
CA SER A 291 27.55 9.54 -7.45
C SER A 291 28.52 8.34 -7.33
N LYS A 292 27.98 7.12 -7.16
CA LYS A 292 28.77 5.87 -7.08
C LYS A 292 29.15 5.28 -8.43
N LYS A 293 28.77 5.90 -9.55
CA LYS A 293 29.29 5.52 -10.87
C LYS A 293 30.81 5.62 -10.84
N LYS A 294 31.52 4.57 -11.24
CA LYS A 294 33.00 4.46 -11.20
C LYS A 294 33.70 5.77 -11.61
N ALA A 295 34.02 6.62 -10.63
CA ALA A 295 34.91 7.76 -10.78
C ALA A 295 36.24 7.38 -10.12
N ARG A 296 37.32 7.39 -10.92
CA ARG A 296 38.69 7.29 -10.43
C ARG A 296 39.04 8.62 -9.75
N GLY A 297 38.82 8.68 -8.45
CA GLY A 297 39.32 9.74 -7.58
C GLY A 297 39.47 9.14 -6.19
N GLU A 298 40.65 9.24 -5.61
CA GLU A 298 40.87 8.81 -4.24
C GLU A 298 40.23 9.82 -3.29
N TRP A 299 39.45 9.34 -2.32
CA TRP A 299 39.73 9.79 -0.97
C TRP A 299 39.61 8.66 0.06
N LYS A 300 40.38 8.85 1.14
CA LYS A 300 40.78 7.82 2.10
C LYS A 300 39.58 7.28 2.87
N VAL A 301 39.58 5.95 3.02
CA VAL A 301 38.77 5.14 3.95
C VAL A 301 38.42 5.96 5.21
N PRO A 302 37.20 5.86 5.78
CA PRO A 302 36.97 6.36 7.13
C PRO A 302 38.15 5.94 8.03
N PRO A 303 38.67 6.83 8.88
CA PRO A 303 39.93 6.62 9.59
C PRO A 303 39.95 5.30 10.38
N GLU A 304 38.79 4.74 10.70
CA GLU A 304 38.63 3.44 11.34
C GLU A 304 37.65 2.54 10.56
N PRO A 305 38.10 1.40 9.99
CA PRO A 305 37.26 0.42 9.29
C PRO A 305 36.13 -0.18 10.13
N GLU A 306 36.22 -0.05 11.46
CA GLU A 306 35.25 -0.58 12.43
C GLU A 306 33.87 0.07 12.29
N TYR A 307 33.80 1.37 11.94
CA TYR A 307 32.55 2.09 11.71
C TYR A 307 31.95 1.91 10.30
N GLY A 308 32.57 1.10 9.44
CA GLY A 308 32.03 0.70 8.14
C GLY A 308 32.94 1.03 6.96
N PHE A 309 32.52 0.59 5.77
CA PHE A 309 33.20 0.85 4.51
C PHE A 309 32.18 1.04 3.38
N SER A 310 32.59 1.71 2.31
CA SER A 310 31.74 2.01 1.16
C SER A 310 31.48 0.74 0.33
N LEU A 311 30.26 0.20 0.38
CA LEU A 311 29.84 -0.92 -0.46
C LEU A 311 29.66 -0.46 -1.92
N PRO A 312 30.11 -1.24 -2.93
CA PRO A 312 29.82 -0.93 -4.33
C PRO A 312 28.35 -1.20 -4.70
N LEU A 313 27.90 -0.59 -5.79
CA LEU A 313 26.64 -0.97 -6.43
C LEU A 313 26.72 -2.39 -6.99
N SER A 314 25.59 -3.10 -6.98
CA SER A 314 25.46 -4.37 -7.71
C SER A 314 25.73 -4.16 -9.21
N TYR A 315 26.08 -5.23 -9.93
CA TYR A 315 26.32 -5.15 -11.37
C TYR A 315 25.12 -4.54 -12.10
N HIS A 316 23.91 -5.05 -11.82
CA HIS A 316 22.67 -4.56 -12.40
C HIS A 316 22.47 -3.07 -12.10
N THR A 317 22.52 -2.66 -10.84
CA THR A 317 22.29 -1.26 -10.47
C THR A 317 23.33 -0.33 -11.10
N ASN A 318 24.61 -0.71 -11.13
CA ASN A 318 25.67 0.08 -11.73
C ASN A 318 25.48 0.26 -13.26
N GLU A 319 25.02 -0.78 -13.95
CA GLU A 319 24.64 -0.72 -15.37
C GLU A 319 23.54 0.31 -15.59
N GLN A 320 22.49 0.31 -14.76
CA GLN A 320 21.37 1.25 -14.90
C GLN A 320 21.77 2.69 -14.58
N MET A 321 22.56 2.91 -13.52
CA MET A 321 23.09 4.23 -13.20
C MET A 321 23.92 4.80 -14.36
N SER A 322 24.73 3.96 -15.01
CA SER A 322 25.55 4.35 -16.16
C SER A 322 24.71 4.74 -17.39
N ASN A 323 23.49 4.22 -17.50
CA ASN A 323 22.55 4.49 -18.58
C ASN A 323 21.62 5.68 -18.32
N LEU A 324 21.61 6.28 -17.11
CA LEU A 324 20.82 7.49 -16.80
C LEU A 324 21.02 8.62 -17.82
N ARG A 325 22.23 8.77 -18.35
CA ARG A 325 22.58 9.77 -19.38
C ARG A 325 21.74 9.68 -20.67
N HIS A 326 21.05 8.57 -20.91
CA HIS A 326 20.23 8.33 -22.10
C HIS A 326 18.74 8.64 -21.89
N ALA A 327 18.31 8.87 -20.65
CA ALA A 327 16.98 9.41 -20.35
C ALA A 327 16.86 10.86 -20.87
N ASP A 328 15.65 11.27 -21.26
CA ASP A 328 15.38 12.62 -21.75
C ASP A 328 15.10 13.60 -20.59
N SER A 329 14.60 13.07 -19.47
CA SER A 329 14.51 13.78 -18.21
C SER A 329 14.64 12.82 -17.03
N ILE A 330 15.06 13.36 -15.88
CA ILE A 330 15.28 12.62 -14.64
C ILE A 330 14.72 13.43 -13.49
N THR A 331 13.81 12.84 -12.70
CA THR A 331 13.46 13.35 -11.38
C THR A 331 14.52 12.88 -10.38
N ILE A 332 14.96 13.74 -9.48
CA ILE A 332 15.91 13.42 -8.41
C ILE A 332 15.58 14.25 -7.17
N ASP A 333 15.54 13.64 -5.98
CA ASP A 333 15.19 14.37 -4.76
C ASP A 333 16.40 14.54 -3.81
N PRO A 334 16.96 15.76 -3.72
CA PRO A 334 17.89 16.13 -2.65
C PRO A 334 17.36 15.81 -1.25
N HIS A 335 16.06 15.99 -0.98
CA HIS A 335 15.46 15.67 0.32
C HIS A 335 15.25 14.17 0.61
N LYS A 336 15.66 13.29 -0.33
CA LYS A 336 15.71 11.84 -0.15
C LYS A 336 17.18 11.43 -0.05
N SER A 337 17.73 10.73 -1.05
CA SER A 337 19.11 10.22 -1.01
C SER A 337 20.20 11.30 -1.07
N GLY A 338 19.83 12.58 -1.22
CA GLY A 338 20.74 13.72 -1.15
C GLY A 338 20.95 14.32 0.25
N TYR A 339 20.31 13.77 1.28
CA TYR A 339 20.44 14.22 2.68
C TYR A 339 20.17 15.71 2.91
N CYS A 340 19.36 16.35 2.09
CA CYS A 340 18.91 17.73 2.31
C CYS A 340 17.59 17.75 3.11
N PRO A 341 17.29 18.82 3.86
CA PRO A 341 15.97 18.95 4.48
C PRO A 341 14.88 19.16 3.43
N TYR A 342 13.65 18.78 3.78
CA TYR A 342 12.47 19.20 3.02
C TYR A 342 12.28 20.73 3.10
N PRO A 343 11.77 21.39 2.06
CA PRO A 343 11.49 20.87 0.71
C PRO A 343 12.73 20.97 -0.21
N ALA A 344 13.05 19.90 -0.94
CA ALA A 344 14.03 19.93 -2.02
C ALA A 344 13.87 18.71 -2.95
N GLY A 345 13.05 18.85 -4.00
CA GLY A 345 13.05 17.97 -5.18
C GLY A 345 13.81 18.61 -6.34
N ALA A 346 13.98 17.90 -7.44
CA ALA A 346 14.55 18.46 -8.66
C ALA A 346 14.14 17.67 -9.91
N ILE A 347 14.15 18.36 -11.05
CA ILE A 347 14.07 17.74 -12.38
C ILE A 347 15.26 18.20 -13.22
N CYS A 348 15.85 17.27 -13.96
CA CYS A 348 16.91 17.53 -14.92
C CYS A 348 16.45 17.07 -16.31
N TYR A 349 16.53 17.95 -17.31
CA TYR A 349 16.36 17.60 -18.72
C TYR A 349 17.72 17.38 -19.37
N ARG A 350 17.84 16.30 -20.14
CA ARG A 350 19.05 16.03 -20.95
C ARG A 350 19.27 17.14 -21.98
N ASP A 351 18.18 17.57 -22.60
CA ASP A 351 18.13 18.70 -23.50
C ASP A 351 17.42 19.85 -22.82
N GLY A 352 18.18 20.85 -22.38
CA GLY A 352 17.65 21.99 -21.64
C GLY A 352 16.60 22.79 -22.42
N ARG A 353 16.50 22.62 -23.75
CA ARG A 353 15.44 23.25 -24.55
C ARG A 353 14.05 22.70 -24.22
N HIS A 354 13.96 21.51 -23.62
CA HIS A 354 12.68 20.95 -23.18
C HIS A 354 11.96 21.83 -22.14
N ARG A 355 12.69 22.63 -21.36
CA ARG A 355 12.09 23.54 -20.36
C ARG A 355 11.16 24.59 -20.97
N PHE A 356 11.36 24.98 -22.24
CA PHE A 356 10.47 25.94 -22.91
C PHE A 356 9.12 25.35 -23.27
N LEU A 357 8.97 24.02 -23.21
CA LEU A 357 7.69 23.38 -23.46
C LEU A 357 6.70 23.63 -22.32
N THR A 358 7.11 24.16 -21.17
CA THR A 358 6.21 24.61 -20.08
C THR A 358 5.78 26.07 -20.23
N THR A 359 6.23 26.78 -21.29
CA THR A 359 5.96 28.20 -21.49
C THR A 359 5.31 28.47 -22.85
N TRP A 360 4.75 29.66 -23.05
CA TRP A 360 4.27 30.12 -24.36
C TRP A 360 5.39 30.72 -25.23
N ASP A 361 6.61 30.79 -24.69
CA ASP A 361 7.76 31.37 -25.37
C ASP A 361 8.48 30.35 -26.25
N SER A 362 9.05 30.80 -27.36
CA SER A 362 9.99 29.99 -28.14
C SER A 362 11.38 30.06 -27.51
N PRO A 363 12.20 29.00 -27.55
CA PRO A 363 13.57 29.03 -27.05
C PRO A 363 14.36 30.23 -27.60
N TYR A 364 14.80 31.12 -26.72
CA TYR A 364 15.73 32.20 -27.08
C TYR A 364 17.11 31.61 -27.29
N LEU A 365 17.77 31.98 -28.39
CA LEU A 365 19.11 31.46 -28.74
C LEU A 365 20.22 31.98 -27.82
N SER A 366 19.97 33.01 -27.00
CA SER A 366 21.00 33.63 -26.16
C SER A 366 20.43 34.61 -25.12
N SER A 367 19.94 34.12 -23.99
CA SER A 367 19.82 34.97 -22.80
C SER A 367 20.57 34.31 -21.66
N ASN A 368 21.38 35.10 -20.93
CA ASN A 368 21.88 34.77 -19.59
C ASN A 368 20.71 34.79 -18.59
N ASP A 369 19.62 34.10 -18.94
CA ASP A 369 18.39 34.10 -18.18
C ASP A 369 18.51 33.04 -17.08
N TYR A 370 18.83 33.54 -15.89
CA TYR A 370 18.85 32.75 -14.66
C TYR A 370 17.47 32.65 -14.01
N SER A 371 16.40 33.12 -14.66
CA SER A 371 15.05 32.95 -14.15
C SER A 371 14.71 31.47 -14.05
N MET A 372 14.32 31.03 -12.85
CA MET A 372 13.98 29.62 -12.59
C MET A 372 12.47 29.39 -12.52
N GLY A 373 11.71 30.35 -12.00
CA GLY A 373 10.28 30.16 -11.70
C GLY A 373 9.33 30.26 -12.90
N ILE A 374 9.82 30.47 -14.12
CA ILE A 374 8.97 30.46 -15.32
C ILE A 374 9.03 29.14 -16.08
N TYR A 375 9.98 28.25 -15.74
CA TYR A 375 10.25 27.01 -16.48
C TYR A 375 9.69 25.76 -15.81
N GLY A 376 8.75 25.92 -14.87
CA GLY A 376 8.15 24.84 -14.09
C GLY A 376 6.69 25.12 -13.70
N VAL A 377 6.13 24.26 -12.85
CA VAL A 377 4.75 24.39 -12.34
C VAL A 377 4.66 25.45 -11.25
N GLU A 378 5.71 25.57 -10.45
CA GLU A 378 5.77 26.49 -9.31
C GLU A 378 6.07 27.92 -9.74
N GLY A 379 5.57 28.90 -8.97
CA GLY A 379 5.89 30.32 -9.15
C GLY A 379 6.90 30.79 -8.11
N SER A 380 6.42 31.46 -7.06
CA SER A 380 7.28 31.85 -5.93
C SER A 380 7.87 30.63 -5.25
N LYS A 381 9.19 30.61 -5.09
CA LYS A 381 9.94 29.48 -4.54
C LYS A 381 11.13 29.96 -3.70
N PRO A 382 11.44 29.29 -2.58
CA PRO A 382 12.43 29.79 -1.64
C PRO A 382 13.84 29.63 -2.19
N GLY A 383 14.58 30.74 -2.34
CA GLY A 383 16.01 30.71 -2.68
C GLY A 383 16.87 29.97 -1.64
N ALA A 384 16.33 29.72 -0.44
CA ALA A 384 16.99 28.96 0.62
C ALA A 384 17.17 27.47 0.28
N ALA A 385 16.19 26.84 -0.39
CA ALA A 385 16.27 25.43 -0.76
C ALA A 385 17.48 25.10 -1.65
N PRO A 386 17.70 25.78 -2.80
CA PRO A 386 18.88 25.53 -3.63
C PRO A 386 20.19 25.87 -2.92
N VAL A 387 20.24 26.83 -1.99
CA VAL A 387 21.46 27.10 -1.20
C VAL A 387 21.79 25.94 -0.26
N GLY A 388 20.79 25.34 0.39
CA GLY A 388 20.98 24.13 1.19
C GLY A 388 21.56 22.99 0.34
N VAL A 389 20.97 22.74 -0.82
CA VAL A 389 21.46 21.69 -1.75
C VAL A 389 22.87 22.00 -2.24
N TRP A 390 23.13 23.24 -2.65
CA TRP A 390 24.45 23.70 -3.10
C TRP A 390 25.51 23.50 -2.03
N LEU A 391 25.27 23.97 -0.80
CA LEU A 391 26.27 23.88 0.27
C LEU A 391 26.53 22.41 0.64
N SER A 392 25.53 21.53 0.55
CA SER A 392 25.71 20.09 0.71
C SER A 392 26.58 19.47 -0.40
N LEU A 393 26.30 19.79 -1.67
CA LEU A 393 27.09 19.33 -2.82
C LEU A 393 28.55 19.82 -2.77
N GLU A 394 28.79 21.08 -2.42
CA GLU A 394 30.13 21.64 -2.31
C GLU A 394 30.90 21.05 -1.11
N SER A 395 30.23 20.85 0.03
CA SER A 395 30.89 20.34 1.24
C SER A 395 31.21 18.86 1.14
N MET A 396 30.26 18.05 0.63
CA MET A 396 30.40 16.60 0.56
C MET A 396 31.10 16.14 -0.72
N THR A 397 30.91 16.88 -1.83
CA THR A 397 31.33 16.50 -3.19
C THR A 397 30.70 15.19 -3.68
N VAL A 398 30.81 14.90 -4.98
CA VAL A 398 30.30 13.64 -5.55
C VAL A 398 30.96 12.41 -4.91
N PRO A 399 32.30 12.34 -4.72
CA PRO A 399 32.92 11.24 -3.98
C PRO A 399 32.39 11.05 -2.55
N GLY A 400 32.16 12.13 -1.79
CA GLY A 400 31.64 11.99 -0.42
C GLY A 400 30.21 11.45 -0.37
N TYR A 401 29.34 11.85 -1.29
CA TYR A 401 28.03 11.22 -1.45
C TYR A 401 28.13 9.74 -1.82
N ALA A 402 29.08 9.38 -2.68
CA ALA A 402 29.30 8.00 -3.09
C ALA A 402 29.66 7.11 -1.88
N ASP A 403 30.47 7.62 -0.96
CA ASP A 403 30.86 6.90 0.25
C ASP A 403 29.77 6.90 1.32
N LEU A 404 29.12 8.04 1.57
CA LEU A 404 27.98 8.10 2.49
C LEU A 404 26.92 7.04 2.12
N LEU A 405 26.52 7.03 0.85
CA LEU A 405 25.56 6.05 0.34
C LEU A 405 26.13 4.64 0.36
N GLY A 406 27.43 4.45 0.11
CA GLY A 406 28.08 3.15 0.22
C GLY A 406 28.06 2.56 1.63
N ILE A 407 28.22 3.40 2.65
CA ILE A 407 28.15 2.99 4.06
C ILE A 407 26.70 2.71 4.46
N ALA A 408 25.75 3.56 4.05
CA ALA A 408 24.33 3.29 4.24
C ALA A 408 23.91 1.96 3.56
N MET A 409 24.47 1.66 2.38
CA MET A 409 24.24 0.40 1.68
C MET A 409 24.78 -0.79 2.46
N LEU A 410 25.95 -0.65 3.09
CA LEU A 410 26.49 -1.68 4.00
C LEU A 410 25.51 -1.96 5.15
N THR A 411 25.00 -0.92 5.81
CA THR A 411 23.95 -1.07 6.84
C THR A 411 22.71 -1.77 6.28
N GLY A 412 22.21 -1.34 5.12
CA GLY A 412 21.06 -1.96 4.46
C GLY A 412 21.26 -3.44 4.14
N ALA A 413 22.43 -3.81 3.62
CA ALA A 413 22.75 -5.18 3.25
C ALA A 413 22.97 -6.08 4.49
N LYS A 414 23.59 -5.56 5.57
CA LYS A 414 23.70 -6.27 6.85
C LYS A 414 22.33 -6.46 7.52
N MET A 415 21.46 -5.46 7.48
CA MET A 415 20.07 -5.60 7.95
C MET A 415 19.31 -6.66 7.15
N TYR A 416 19.43 -6.67 5.82
CA TYR A 416 18.88 -7.74 5.00
C TYR A 416 19.44 -9.11 5.40
N ALA A 417 20.75 -9.22 5.62
CA ALA A 417 21.39 -10.47 6.04
C ALA A 417 20.82 -10.99 7.38
N LEU A 418 20.55 -10.10 8.33
CA LEU A 418 19.87 -10.45 9.57
C LEU A 418 18.43 -10.93 9.32
N TRP A 419 17.65 -10.23 8.49
CA TRP A 419 16.29 -10.66 8.12
C TRP A 419 16.28 -12.02 7.43
N ALA A 420 17.20 -12.24 6.48
CA ALA A 420 17.32 -13.48 5.71
C ALA A 420 17.72 -14.69 6.56
N THR A 421 18.38 -14.45 7.69
CA THR A 421 18.92 -15.51 8.55
C THR A 421 18.11 -15.71 9.82
N THR A 422 17.29 -14.74 10.26
CA THR A 422 16.51 -14.79 11.53
C THR A 422 15.77 -16.11 11.75
N THR A 423 15.17 -16.66 10.68
CA THR A 423 14.44 -17.95 10.73
C THR A 423 15.29 -19.14 11.19
N LEU A 424 16.62 -19.09 11.06
CA LEU A 424 17.50 -20.19 11.52
C LEU A 424 17.48 -20.39 13.03
N ASP A 425 17.15 -19.35 13.82
CA ASP A 425 17.17 -19.42 15.30
C ASP A 425 15.79 -19.57 15.93
N SER A 426 14.72 -19.39 15.18
CA SER A 426 13.38 -19.45 15.74
C SER A 426 12.67 -20.75 15.39
N ARG A 427 11.98 -21.31 16.38
CA ARG A 427 11.08 -22.46 16.21
C ARG A 427 9.66 -22.04 15.85
N SER A 428 9.32 -20.77 16.05
CA SER A 428 7.98 -20.21 15.91
C SER A 428 7.94 -19.18 14.78
N LEU A 429 8.86 -18.23 14.74
CA LEU A 429 8.92 -17.16 13.74
C LEU A 429 9.61 -17.59 12.45
N VAL A 430 9.00 -17.23 11.32
CA VAL A 430 9.60 -17.29 9.98
C VAL A 430 9.71 -15.86 9.47
N VAL A 431 10.91 -15.44 9.07
CA VAL A 431 11.16 -14.16 8.38
C VAL A 431 11.66 -14.46 6.98
N THR A 432 11.01 -13.88 5.98
CA THR A 432 11.41 -14.03 4.58
C THR A 432 11.51 -12.66 3.92
N PRO A 433 12.71 -12.27 3.46
CA PRO A 433 12.88 -11.09 2.62
C PRO A 433 12.27 -11.27 1.23
N PHE A 434 11.72 -10.19 0.68
CA PHE A 434 11.17 -10.18 -0.67
C PHE A 434 12.25 -10.51 -1.71
N ASN A 435 13.39 -9.81 -1.65
CA ASN A 435 14.53 -10.12 -2.52
C ASN A 435 15.04 -11.54 -2.22
N ARG A 436 15.32 -12.29 -3.28
CA ARG A 436 15.78 -13.69 -3.20
C ARG A 436 17.29 -13.76 -3.01
N LEU A 437 17.74 -14.72 -2.20
CA LEU A 437 19.14 -15.10 -2.11
C LEU A 437 19.65 -15.67 -3.45
N PRO A 438 20.96 -15.61 -3.75
CA PRO A 438 21.52 -16.19 -4.97
C PRO A 438 21.20 -17.68 -5.16
N SER A 439 21.23 -18.50 -4.10
CA SER A 439 20.83 -19.91 -4.16
C SER A 439 19.34 -20.08 -4.52
N GLU A 440 18.47 -19.20 -4.01
CA GLU A 440 17.03 -19.21 -4.33
C GLU A 440 16.78 -18.80 -5.79
N LYS A 441 17.50 -17.78 -6.30
CA LYS A 441 17.39 -17.35 -7.71
C LYS A 441 17.85 -18.43 -8.70
N SER A 442 18.84 -19.22 -8.30
CA SER A 442 19.38 -20.32 -9.13
C SER A 442 18.63 -21.64 -8.94
N GLY A 443 17.59 -21.69 -8.08
CA GLY A 443 16.76 -22.88 -7.89
C GLY A 443 17.48 -24.03 -7.19
N GLN A 444 18.44 -23.72 -6.30
CA GLN A 444 19.17 -24.72 -5.51
C GLN A 444 18.26 -25.45 -4.51
N SER A 445 18.74 -26.57 -3.96
CA SER A 445 17.98 -27.34 -2.97
C SER A 445 17.81 -26.59 -1.64
N PRO A 446 16.80 -26.94 -0.81
CA PRO A 446 16.62 -26.37 0.53
C PRO A 446 17.87 -26.47 1.42
N GLU A 447 18.65 -27.55 1.29
CA GLU A 447 19.90 -27.75 2.03
C GLU A 447 20.98 -26.74 1.63
N GLU A 448 21.13 -26.45 0.34
CA GLU A 448 22.08 -25.45 -0.16
C GLU A 448 21.65 -24.03 0.22
N ILE A 449 20.34 -23.73 0.16
CA ILE A 449 19.80 -22.45 0.65
C ILE A 449 20.09 -22.29 2.15
N LYS A 450 19.92 -23.36 2.94
CA LYS A 450 20.25 -23.35 4.36
C LYS A 450 21.74 -23.12 4.61
N LYS A 451 22.63 -23.76 3.85
CA LYS A 451 24.09 -23.54 3.94
C LYS A 451 24.46 -22.10 3.61
N GLU A 452 23.86 -21.50 2.59
CA GLU A 452 24.06 -20.09 2.25
C GLU A 452 23.60 -19.18 3.40
N ARG A 453 22.43 -19.43 4.00
CA ARG A 453 21.96 -18.65 5.17
C ARG A 453 22.91 -18.76 6.37
N VAL A 454 23.44 -19.94 6.66
CA VAL A 454 24.44 -20.12 7.74
C VAL A 454 25.71 -19.32 7.44
N PHE A 455 26.22 -19.40 6.21
CA PHE A 455 27.37 -18.60 5.78
C PHE A 455 27.11 -17.09 5.91
N ILE A 456 25.94 -16.62 5.47
CA ILE A 456 25.54 -15.21 5.59
C ILE A 456 25.52 -14.77 7.05
N ARG A 457 24.99 -15.60 7.95
CA ARG A 457 24.96 -15.25 9.38
C ARG A 457 26.37 -15.06 9.94
N GLU A 458 27.17 -16.10 9.83
CA GLU A 458 28.48 -16.19 10.50
C GLU A 458 29.51 -15.23 9.89
N ARG A 459 29.45 -15.03 8.57
CA ARG A 459 30.50 -14.32 7.82
C ARG A 459 30.11 -12.92 7.37
N ILE A 460 28.84 -12.54 7.48
CA ILE A 460 28.33 -11.24 7.04
C ILE A 460 27.54 -10.53 8.14
N ALA A 461 26.46 -11.15 8.62
CA ALA A 461 25.53 -10.49 9.52
C ALA A 461 26.16 -10.22 10.90
N GLU A 462 26.83 -11.23 11.46
CA GLU A 462 27.45 -11.17 12.79
C GLU A 462 28.93 -10.79 12.75
N ALA A 463 29.56 -10.84 11.57
CA ALA A 463 30.96 -10.49 11.38
C ALA A 463 31.24 -9.00 11.64
N LYS A 464 32.41 -8.73 12.23
CA LYS A 464 32.91 -7.37 12.39
C LYS A 464 33.24 -6.77 11.03
N ASN A 465 33.09 -5.45 10.90
CA ASN A 465 33.34 -4.78 9.62
C ASN A 465 34.79 -4.93 9.14
N SER A 466 35.76 -4.98 10.06
CA SER A 466 37.17 -5.22 9.76
C SER A 466 37.42 -6.63 9.18
N GLU A 467 36.76 -7.65 9.72
CA GLU A 467 36.86 -9.04 9.25
C GLU A 467 36.16 -9.22 7.90
N LEU A 468 34.93 -8.68 7.79
CA LEU A 468 34.13 -8.72 6.58
C LEU A 468 34.85 -8.06 5.40
N LYS A 469 35.57 -6.96 5.64
CA LYS A 469 36.34 -6.24 4.60
C LYS A 469 37.47 -7.09 4.01
N GLU A 470 38.06 -8.00 4.77
CA GLU A 470 39.15 -8.88 4.31
C GLU A 470 38.62 -10.19 3.71
N ASP A 471 37.37 -10.56 4.00
CA ASP A 471 36.71 -11.75 3.45
C ASP A 471 36.11 -11.48 2.07
N LYS A 472 36.93 -11.66 1.03
CA LYS A 472 36.52 -11.46 -0.37
C LYS A 472 35.25 -12.25 -0.74
N LYS A 473 35.11 -13.48 -0.26
CA LYS A 473 33.95 -14.32 -0.58
C LYS A 473 32.68 -13.76 0.05
N ALA A 474 32.77 -13.29 1.29
CA ALA A 474 31.66 -12.64 1.98
C ALA A 474 31.29 -11.29 1.33
N LEU A 475 32.27 -10.50 0.89
CA LEU A 475 32.01 -9.23 0.17
C LEU A 475 31.34 -9.44 -1.18
N ASP A 476 31.82 -10.41 -1.97
CA ASP A 476 31.22 -10.74 -3.26
C ASP A 476 29.75 -11.14 -3.09
N LEU A 477 29.45 -11.95 -2.07
CA LEU A 477 28.07 -12.32 -1.73
C LEU A 477 27.27 -11.12 -1.23
N LEU A 478 27.82 -10.32 -0.31
CA LEU A 478 27.17 -9.14 0.28
C LEU A 478 26.70 -8.15 -0.78
N GLY A 479 27.49 -7.93 -1.84
CA GLY A 479 27.13 -7.07 -2.97
C GLY A 479 25.95 -7.59 -3.81
N MET A 480 25.47 -8.81 -3.55
CA MET A 480 24.31 -9.44 -4.18
C MET A 480 23.10 -9.56 -3.24
N LEU A 481 23.23 -9.16 -1.97
CA LEU A 481 22.19 -9.30 -0.96
C LEU A 481 21.29 -8.06 -0.88
N GLY A 482 20.00 -8.29 -0.69
CA GLY A 482 19.01 -7.24 -0.44
C GLY A 482 18.47 -6.53 -1.67
N SER A 483 17.83 -5.40 -1.39
CA SER A 483 17.30 -4.49 -2.39
C SER A 483 18.41 -3.84 -3.23
N ASP A 484 18.10 -3.50 -4.48
CA ASP A 484 19.02 -2.76 -5.36
C ASP A 484 19.50 -1.44 -4.73
N LEU A 485 18.65 -0.77 -3.94
CA LEU A 485 18.91 0.54 -3.31
C LEU A 485 18.32 0.64 -1.89
N MET A 486 18.67 -0.29 -1.00
CA MET A 486 18.52 -0.18 0.47
C MET A 486 17.10 -0.11 1.05
N ILE A 487 16.08 -0.54 0.31
CA ILE A 487 14.71 -0.66 0.82
C ILE A 487 14.34 -2.14 0.90
N ASN A 488 14.57 -2.73 2.06
CA ASN A 488 14.39 -4.16 2.27
C ASN A 488 12.94 -4.44 2.66
N ALA A 489 12.13 -4.90 1.72
CA ALA A 489 10.82 -5.48 2.01
C ALA A 489 10.98 -6.92 2.53
N PHE A 490 10.19 -7.29 3.54
CA PHE A 490 10.16 -8.63 4.10
C PHE A 490 8.80 -8.88 4.76
N ALA A 491 8.48 -10.16 5.01
CA ALA A 491 7.28 -10.51 5.73
C ALA A 491 7.56 -11.65 6.71
N CYS A 492 6.79 -11.64 7.79
CA CYS A 492 6.80 -12.65 8.82
C CYS A 492 5.70 -13.68 8.60
N ASN A 493 5.98 -14.92 8.97
CA ASN A 493 5.02 -16.01 9.11
C ASN A 493 5.34 -16.74 10.42
N PHE A 494 4.55 -17.73 10.80
CA PHE A 494 4.74 -18.43 12.07
C PHE A 494 4.40 -19.91 11.97
N HIS A 495 4.80 -20.69 12.99
CA HIS A 495 4.49 -22.10 13.08
C HIS A 495 3.25 -22.35 13.94
N ILE A 496 2.41 -23.28 13.48
CA ILE A 496 1.28 -23.86 14.21
C ILE A 496 1.59 -25.35 14.37
N ASP A 497 1.64 -25.83 15.62
CA ASP A 497 1.94 -27.25 15.95
C ASP A 497 3.20 -27.81 15.23
N GLY A 498 4.24 -26.98 15.13
CA GLY A 498 5.52 -27.34 14.52
C GLY A 498 5.54 -27.33 12.99
N LYS A 499 4.44 -26.94 12.33
CA LYS A 499 4.37 -26.73 10.87
C LYS A 499 4.23 -25.25 10.56
N VAL A 500 4.80 -24.80 9.46
CA VAL A 500 4.62 -23.41 9.00
C VAL A 500 3.15 -23.18 8.63
N ASN A 501 2.58 -22.07 9.09
CA ASN A 501 1.24 -21.63 8.70
C ASN A 501 1.18 -21.41 7.18
N THR A 502 0.12 -21.90 6.54
CA THR A 502 -0.10 -21.74 5.10
C THR A 502 -1.09 -20.63 4.75
N ASP A 503 -1.83 -20.09 5.72
CA ASP A 503 -2.86 -19.07 5.50
C ASP A 503 -2.25 -17.65 5.37
N VAL A 504 -2.45 -17.05 4.19
CA VAL A 504 -1.97 -15.69 3.85
C VAL A 504 -2.61 -14.62 4.74
N VAL A 505 -3.86 -14.80 5.16
CA VAL A 505 -4.58 -13.86 6.02
C VAL A 505 -3.95 -13.83 7.40
N GLU A 506 -3.63 -14.99 7.97
CA GLU A 506 -2.99 -15.06 9.29
C GLU A 506 -1.55 -14.52 9.27
N ALA A 507 -0.81 -14.76 8.19
CA ALA A 507 0.50 -14.12 8.02
C ALA A 507 0.37 -12.60 7.89
N SER A 508 -0.55 -12.10 7.06
CA SER A 508 -0.81 -10.66 6.93
C SER A 508 -1.24 -10.04 8.26
N PHE A 509 -2.03 -10.76 9.05
CA PHE A 509 -2.45 -10.33 10.37
C PHE A 509 -1.26 -10.15 11.32
N LEU A 510 -0.35 -11.13 11.39
CA LEU A 510 0.89 -11.00 12.16
C LEU A 510 1.71 -9.77 11.74
N ASN A 511 1.92 -9.59 10.43
CA ASN A 511 2.68 -8.43 9.91
C ASN A 511 2.01 -7.09 10.25
N HIS A 512 0.69 -7.01 10.18
CA HIS A 512 -0.06 -5.80 10.55
C HIS A 512 0.07 -5.48 12.05
N ARG A 513 -0.02 -6.50 12.92
CA ARG A 513 0.17 -6.32 14.36
C ARG A 513 1.60 -5.88 14.70
N LEU A 514 2.59 -6.51 14.06
CA LEU A 514 3.99 -6.10 14.15
C LEU A 514 4.17 -4.63 13.74
N TYR A 515 3.59 -4.22 12.61
CA TYR A 515 3.63 -2.83 12.16
C TYR A 515 3.04 -1.88 13.21
N LYS A 516 1.84 -2.16 13.75
CA LYS A 516 1.24 -1.34 14.81
C LYS A 516 2.13 -1.19 16.05
N ARG A 517 2.70 -2.31 16.53
CA ARG A 517 3.61 -2.31 17.69
C ARG A 517 4.87 -1.49 17.42
N LEU A 518 5.42 -1.62 16.21
CA LEU A 518 6.72 -1.09 15.82
C LEU A 518 6.62 0.15 14.93
N SER A 519 5.52 0.89 14.99
CA SER A 519 5.37 2.17 14.29
C SER A 519 4.50 3.12 15.10
N VAL A 520 4.56 4.42 14.78
CA VAL A 520 3.68 5.43 15.37
C VAL A 520 2.54 5.68 14.38
N THR A 521 1.34 5.24 14.76
CA THR A 521 0.12 5.30 13.95
C THR A 521 -0.97 6.15 14.60
N THR A 522 -0.92 6.32 15.93
CA THR A 522 -1.88 7.12 16.70
C THR A 522 -1.17 8.12 17.61
N MET A 523 -1.89 9.16 18.04
CA MET A 523 -1.37 10.15 19.00
C MET A 523 -1.09 9.57 20.40
N ASN A 524 -1.63 8.37 20.70
CA ASN A 524 -1.43 7.70 21.98
C ASN A 524 -0.20 6.77 21.98
N ASP A 525 0.43 6.56 20.82
CA ASP A 525 1.56 5.65 20.72
C ASP A 525 2.80 6.28 21.36
N GLN A 526 3.42 5.56 22.29
CA GLN A 526 4.61 6.02 22.99
C GLN A 526 5.89 5.63 22.24
N LEU A 527 6.67 6.64 21.83
CA LEU A 527 7.90 6.45 21.06
C LEU A 527 8.99 5.69 21.83
N ASN A 528 9.13 5.95 23.13
CA ASN A 528 10.14 5.32 24.00
C ASN A 528 9.91 3.82 24.24
N GLN A 529 8.73 3.29 23.92
CA GLN A 529 8.41 1.86 24.02
C GLN A 529 8.66 1.09 22.72
N LYS A 530 9.11 1.75 21.65
CA LYS A 530 9.30 1.14 20.33
C LYS A 530 10.78 0.90 20.09
N PRO A 531 11.27 -0.35 20.11
CA PRO A 531 12.69 -0.64 19.93
C PRO A 531 13.16 -0.37 18.49
N ILE A 532 12.24 -0.44 17.53
CA ILE A 532 12.47 -0.09 16.13
C ILE A 532 11.20 0.56 15.58
N ILE A 533 11.38 1.52 14.67
CA ILE A 533 10.31 2.05 13.82
C ILE A 533 10.42 1.38 12.46
N ILE A 534 9.41 0.62 12.08
CA ILE A 534 9.33 -0.10 10.80
C ILE A 534 8.22 0.46 9.92
N MET A 535 8.42 0.36 8.60
CA MET A 535 7.39 0.70 7.62
C MET A 535 6.63 -0.57 7.22
N ALA A 536 5.49 -0.39 6.57
CA ALA A 536 4.72 -1.48 6.02
C ALA A 536 4.21 -1.16 4.62
N THR A 537 3.91 -2.21 3.88
CA THR A 537 3.38 -2.16 2.52
C THR A 537 2.41 -3.30 2.29
N ASN A 538 1.56 -3.18 1.28
CA ASN A 538 0.64 -4.25 0.90
C ASN A 538 0.94 -4.72 -0.53
N PHE A 539 1.35 -5.98 -0.65
CA PHE A 539 1.58 -6.61 -1.95
C PHE A 539 0.25 -7.09 -2.51
N SER A 540 -0.25 -6.38 -3.53
CA SER A 540 -1.46 -6.81 -4.22
C SER A 540 -1.18 -7.93 -5.21
N GLN A 541 -1.92 -9.05 -5.12
CA GLN A 541 -1.77 -10.18 -6.05
C GLN A 541 -2.05 -9.76 -7.50
N ASN A 542 -3.03 -8.88 -7.72
CA ASN A 542 -3.34 -8.34 -9.04
C ASN A 542 -2.15 -7.54 -9.64
N LYS A 543 -1.43 -6.77 -8.81
CA LYS A 543 -0.31 -5.93 -9.28
C LYS A 543 1.00 -6.70 -9.40
N TYR A 544 1.34 -7.49 -8.39
CA TYR A 544 2.64 -8.18 -8.28
C TYR A 544 2.63 -9.56 -8.95
N GLY A 545 1.46 -10.18 -9.10
CA GLY A 545 1.27 -11.46 -9.78
C GLY A 545 2.29 -12.51 -9.36
N LYS A 546 3.03 -13.04 -10.34
CA LYS A 546 4.05 -14.07 -10.11
C LYS A 546 5.09 -13.68 -9.06
N ALA A 547 5.48 -12.41 -8.96
CA ALA A 547 6.44 -11.97 -7.95
C ALA A 547 5.94 -12.24 -6.53
N LEU A 548 4.65 -11.96 -6.27
CA LEU A 548 4.02 -12.23 -4.98
C LEU A 548 3.77 -13.73 -4.77
N THR A 549 3.36 -14.46 -5.81
CA THR A 549 3.21 -15.93 -5.71
C THR A 549 4.55 -16.59 -5.32
N THR A 550 5.65 -16.20 -5.93
CA THR A 550 6.99 -16.69 -5.57
C THR A 550 7.39 -16.29 -4.16
N PHE A 551 7.04 -15.07 -3.72
CA PHE A 551 7.31 -14.62 -2.36
C PHE A 551 6.53 -15.41 -1.30
N LYS A 552 5.21 -15.57 -1.47
CA LYS A 552 4.34 -16.38 -0.61
C LYS A 552 4.83 -17.83 -0.51
N LYS A 553 5.20 -18.44 -1.63
CA LYS A 553 5.73 -19.81 -1.66
C LYS A 553 7.01 -19.96 -0.81
N ARG A 554 7.92 -18.99 -0.82
CA ARG A 554 9.14 -19.00 0.00
C ARG A 554 8.84 -18.88 1.51
N MET A 555 7.70 -18.27 1.86
CA MET A 555 7.22 -18.18 3.23
C MET A 555 6.45 -19.41 3.71
N GLY A 556 6.17 -20.37 2.81
CA GLY A 556 5.29 -21.51 3.09
C GLY A 556 3.79 -21.19 2.99
N LEU A 557 3.42 -20.07 2.37
CA LEU A 557 2.02 -19.63 2.22
C LEU A 557 1.43 -20.11 0.89
N GLU A 558 0.12 -20.37 0.91
CA GLU A 558 -0.68 -20.82 -0.23
C GLU A 558 -1.93 -19.94 -0.38
N GLY A 559 -2.22 -19.49 -1.60
CA GLY A 559 -3.39 -18.66 -1.90
C GLY A 559 -3.11 -17.49 -2.83
N GLU A 560 -4.16 -16.82 -3.29
CA GLU A 560 -4.11 -15.67 -4.23
C GLU A 560 -4.49 -14.34 -3.55
N GLU A 561 -4.50 -14.31 -2.21
CA GLU A 561 -4.76 -13.12 -1.42
C GLU A 561 -3.57 -12.15 -1.47
N ASP A 562 -3.87 -10.87 -1.26
CA ASP A 562 -2.90 -9.83 -1.00
C ASP A 562 -2.13 -10.13 0.30
N LEU A 563 -0.87 -9.69 0.38
CA LEU A 563 0.00 -9.92 1.54
C LEU A 563 0.44 -8.60 2.16
N TYR A 564 0.07 -8.40 3.43
CA TYR A 564 0.61 -7.31 4.24
C TYR A 564 2.04 -7.64 4.68
N ALA A 565 2.98 -6.74 4.43
CA ALA A 565 4.40 -6.94 4.63
C ALA A 565 5.05 -5.72 5.29
N LEU A 566 6.27 -5.93 5.78
CA LEU A 566 7.09 -4.92 6.44
C LEU A 566 8.18 -4.42 5.50
N SER A 567 8.67 -3.22 5.74
CA SER A 567 9.77 -2.63 4.97
C SER A 567 10.72 -1.84 5.87
N ASN A 568 12.02 -1.99 5.58
CA ASN A 568 13.11 -1.30 6.25
C ASN A 568 13.89 -0.47 5.23
N VAL A 569 13.86 0.86 5.39
CA VAL A 569 14.73 1.80 4.65
C VAL A 569 15.96 2.11 5.51
N SER A 570 17.14 1.73 5.04
CA SER A 570 18.40 1.92 5.78
C SER A 570 19.23 3.06 5.19
N MET A 571 19.09 4.26 5.75
CA MET A 571 19.87 5.44 5.33
C MET A 571 20.87 5.94 6.37
N SER A 572 20.85 5.36 7.57
CA SER A 572 21.81 5.76 8.60
C SER A 572 23.18 5.16 8.27
N PRO A 573 24.25 5.96 8.16
CA PRO A 573 25.61 5.45 7.98
C PRO A 573 26.27 5.01 9.29
N TRP A 574 25.62 5.22 10.43
CA TRP A 574 26.17 5.00 11.77
C TRP A 574 26.03 3.58 12.30
N PRO A 575 24.87 2.90 12.17
CA PRO A 575 24.67 1.57 12.74
C PRO A 575 25.23 0.51 11.80
N THR A 576 26.55 0.41 11.72
CA THR A 576 27.21 -0.60 10.87
C THR A 576 27.78 -1.77 11.70
N THR A 577 27.90 -1.61 13.02
CA THR A 577 28.40 -2.66 13.91
C THR A 577 27.40 -3.81 13.99
N SER A 578 27.90 -5.05 13.90
CA SER A 578 27.05 -6.23 13.90
C SER A 578 26.31 -6.37 15.24
N GLU A 579 26.94 -5.97 16.34
CA GLU A 579 26.37 -6.01 17.68
C GLU A 579 25.13 -5.13 17.80
N PHE A 580 25.20 -3.88 17.32
CA PHE A 580 24.07 -2.96 17.36
C PHE A 580 22.94 -3.41 16.43
N LEU A 581 23.26 -3.77 15.18
CA LEU A 581 22.24 -4.25 14.24
C LEU A 581 21.55 -5.53 14.73
N LYS A 582 22.31 -6.45 15.30
CA LYS A 582 21.77 -7.67 15.92
C LYS A 582 20.85 -7.33 17.10
N SER A 583 21.21 -6.37 17.95
CA SER A 583 20.36 -5.96 19.08
C SER A 583 18.98 -5.46 18.62
N ILE A 584 18.92 -4.70 17.52
CA ILE A 584 17.65 -4.24 16.93
C ILE A 584 16.78 -5.43 16.48
N VAL A 585 17.40 -6.41 15.83
CA VAL A 585 16.68 -7.60 15.32
C VAL A 585 16.28 -8.53 16.46
N ASP A 586 17.06 -8.63 17.53
CA ASP A 586 16.71 -9.39 18.73
C ASP A 586 15.48 -8.78 19.44
N GLU A 587 15.41 -7.45 19.58
CA GLU A 587 14.21 -6.77 20.10
C GLU A 587 12.98 -6.97 19.19
N PHE A 588 13.17 -6.89 17.87
CA PHE A 588 12.12 -7.21 16.90
C PHE A 588 11.59 -8.64 17.10
N LYS A 589 12.48 -9.62 17.31
CA LYS A 589 12.10 -11.02 17.54
C LYS A 589 11.27 -11.16 18.81
N LEU A 590 11.62 -10.46 19.90
CA LEU A 590 10.82 -10.50 21.14
C LEU A 590 9.38 -10.04 20.90
N VAL A 591 9.21 -8.90 20.22
CA VAL A 591 7.88 -8.38 19.87
C VAL A 591 7.15 -9.37 18.94
N ALA A 592 7.84 -9.97 17.98
CA ALA A 592 7.23 -10.96 17.09
C ALA A 592 6.77 -12.22 17.83
N GLU A 593 7.55 -12.74 18.78
CA GLU A 593 7.16 -13.90 19.59
C GLU A 593 5.97 -13.60 20.51
N GLU A 594 5.82 -12.35 20.98
CA GLU A 594 4.62 -11.90 21.70
C GLU A 594 3.40 -11.90 20.78
N GLU A 595 3.51 -11.30 19.59
CA GLU A 595 2.39 -11.19 18.65
C GLU A 595 2.00 -12.54 18.03
N ILE A 596 2.95 -13.47 17.88
CA ILE A 596 2.65 -14.85 17.46
C ILE A 596 1.73 -15.54 18.48
N LYS A 597 1.92 -15.35 19.79
CA LYS A 597 1.02 -15.94 20.81
C LYS A 597 -0.40 -15.43 20.62
N THR A 598 -0.56 -14.15 20.32
CA THR A 598 -1.85 -13.54 20.01
C THR A 598 -2.45 -14.13 18.73
N CYS A 599 -1.64 -14.32 17.68
CA CYS A 599 -2.08 -14.96 16.44
C CYS A 599 -2.49 -16.42 16.64
N LEU A 600 -1.84 -17.17 17.54
CA LEU A 600 -2.22 -18.55 17.85
C LEU A 600 -3.59 -18.68 18.51
N VAL A 601 -4.04 -17.67 19.28
CA VAL A 601 -5.42 -17.62 19.81
C VAL A 601 -6.44 -17.55 18.67
N ARG A 602 -6.07 -16.86 17.58
CA ARG A 602 -6.90 -16.67 16.40
C ARG A 602 -6.88 -17.87 15.46
N ALA A 603 -5.70 -18.46 15.23
CA ALA A 603 -5.48 -19.47 14.20
C ALA A 603 -5.69 -20.93 14.65
N VAL A 604 -5.52 -21.24 15.94
CA VAL A 604 -5.57 -22.62 16.45
C VAL A 604 -6.95 -22.97 16.98
N GLU A 605 -7.54 -24.07 16.47
CA GLU A 605 -8.79 -24.61 17.00
C GLU A 605 -8.57 -25.19 18.42
N LYS A 606 -9.31 -24.68 19.41
CA LYS A 606 -9.31 -25.17 20.78
C LYS A 606 -10.71 -25.61 21.21
N LYS A 607 -10.79 -26.35 22.32
CA LYS A 607 -12.08 -26.66 22.96
C LYS A 607 -12.72 -25.36 23.44
N SER A 608 -14.02 -25.20 23.20
CA SER A 608 -14.75 -23.96 23.51
C SER A 608 -16.23 -24.21 23.72
N ILE A 609 -16.89 -23.21 24.30
CA ILE A 609 -18.35 -23.16 24.34
C ILE A 609 -18.87 -22.65 22.99
N HIS A 610 -19.96 -23.26 22.53
CA HIS A 610 -20.57 -23.00 21.23
C HIS A 610 -21.94 -22.35 21.40
N SER A 611 -22.21 -21.35 20.55
CA SER A 611 -23.38 -20.48 20.65
C SER A 611 -24.25 -20.56 19.41
N PHE A 612 -25.57 -20.60 19.61
CA PHE A 612 -26.54 -20.75 18.54
C PHE A 612 -27.73 -19.82 18.74
N VAL A 613 -28.21 -19.19 17.66
CA VAL A 613 -29.50 -18.51 17.63
C VAL A 613 -30.60 -19.57 17.55
N LEU A 614 -31.60 -19.46 18.42
CA LEU A 614 -32.73 -20.39 18.47
C LEU A 614 -33.91 -19.87 17.66
N LEU A 615 -34.38 -20.69 16.72
CA LEU A 615 -35.51 -20.40 15.84
C LEU A 615 -36.59 -21.49 15.97
N GLY A 616 -37.81 -21.13 15.59
CA GLY A 616 -38.95 -22.05 15.54
C GLY A 616 -39.75 -22.13 16.85
N THR A 617 -41.06 -22.28 16.72
CA THR A 617 -42.02 -22.38 17.84
C THR A 617 -42.55 -23.80 18.05
N SER A 618 -42.61 -24.61 16.98
CA SER A 618 -42.92 -26.05 17.05
C SER A 618 -41.66 -26.91 16.91
N ASP A 619 -40.92 -26.70 15.84
CA ASP A 619 -39.70 -27.44 15.50
C ASP A 619 -38.49 -26.56 15.80
N LEU A 620 -37.50 -27.07 16.52
CA LEU A 620 -36.34 -26.28 16.92
C LEU A 620 -35.30 -26.25 15.79
N TYR A 621 -34.86 -25.05 15.43
CA TYR A 621 -33.69 -24.85 14.58
C TYR A 621 -32.62 -24.03 15.31
N LEU A 622 -31.37 -24.35 15.02
CA LEU A 622 -30.18 -23.72 15.60
C LEU A 622 -29.34 -23.14 14.47
N VAL A 623 -29.10 -21.83 14.50
CA VAL A 623 -28.17 -21.15 13.59
C VAL A 623 -26.91 -20.79 14.36
N TYR A 624 -25.77 -21.32 13.93
CA TYR A 624 -24.51 -21.16 14.64
C TYR A 624 -23.97 -19.73 14.54
N MET A 625 -23.53 -19.18 15.67
CA MET A 625 -22.93 -17.86 15.72
C MET A 625 -21.45 -17.94 15.32
N GLY A 626 -21.17 -17.91 14.02
CA GLY A 626 -19.80 -18.00 13.49
C GLY A 626 -18.95 -16.72 13.62
N SER A 627 -17.67 -16.83 13.27
CA SER A 627 -16.70 -15.73 13.17
C SER A 627 -15.79 -15.97 11.96
N PHE A 628 -15.44 -14.93 11.19
CA PHE A 628 -14.40 -15.05 10.15
C PHE A 628 -12.98 -15.15 10.72
N ASN A 629 -12.82 -14.67 11.95
CA ASN A 629 -11.51 -14.36 12.49
C ASN A 629 -11.01 -15.41 13.46
N VAL A 630 -11.88 -16.07 14.21
CA VAL A 630 -11.45 -17.02 15.26
C VAL A 630 -11.66 -18.45 14.80
N SER A 631 -10.58 -19.22 14.67
CA SER A 631 -10.57 -20.59 14.11
C SER A 631 -11.64 -21.51 14.70
N ASN A 632 -11.86 -21.46 16.02
CA ASN A 632 -12.90 -22.23 16.73
C ASN A 632 -14.31 -22.04 16.16
N TYR A 633 -14.55 -20.90 15.51
CA TYR A 633 -15.86 -20.40 15.14
C TYR A 633 -15.96 -20.08 13.64
N ARG A 634 -14.93 -20.39 12.83
CA ARG A 634 -14.87 -20.18 11.36
C ARG A 634 -15.78 -21.10 10.57
N ARG A 635 -17.06 -21.12 10.91
CA ARG A 635 -18.06 -22.01 10.29
C ARG A 635 -19.42 -21.31 10.27
N GLN A 636 -20.21 -21.62 9.24
CA GLN A 636 -21.63 -21.30 9.17
C GLN A 636 -22.39 -22.63 9.22
N VAL A 637 -23.30 -22.76 10.19
CA VAL A 637 -24.00 -24.02 10.45
C VAL A 637 -25.46 -23.77 10.77
N ILE A 638 -26.35 -24.60 10.20
CA ILE A 638 -27.78 -24.62 10.47
C ILE A 638 -28.16 -26.06 10.81
N LEU A 639 -28.82 -26.27 11.95
CA LEU A 639 -29.28 -27.58 12.41
C LEU A 639 -30.77 -27.54 12.72
N SER A 640 -31.47 -28.66 12.55
CA SER A 640 -32.73 -28.93 13.24
C SER A 640 -32.49 -29.86 14.42
N ALA A 641 -33.24 -29.70 15.51
CA ALA A 641 -33.12 -30.51 16.71
C ALA A 641 -34.46 -30.62 17.44
N LYS A 642 -34.48 -31.33 18.57
CA LYS A 642 -35.62 -31.39 19.50
C LYS A 642 -35.27 -30.86 20.87
N LEU A 643 -36.26 -30.20 21.45
CA LEU A 643 -36.29 -29.71 22.81
C LEU A 643 -37.45 -30.40 23.55
N ASP A 644 -37.30 -30.65 24.85
CA ASP A 644 -38.39 -31.18 25.67
C ASP A 644 -39.61 -30.24 25.59
N GLU A 645 -40.81 -30.79 25.43
CA GLU A 645 -42.05 -30.03 25.20
C GLU A 645 -42.28 -28.97 26.29
N GLU A 646 -42.08 -29.33 27.57
CA GLU A 646 -42.21 -28.40 28.70
C GLU A 646 -41.21 -27.23 28.62
N VAL A 647 -40.00 -27.48 28.10
CA VAL A 647 -38.98 -26.44 27.94
C VAL A 647 -39.30 -25.57 26.73
N MET A 648 -39.83 -26.14 25.65
CA MET A 648 -40.29 -25.41 24.46
C MET A 648 -41.48 -24.51 24.79
N GLU A 649 -42.46 -24.99 25.56
CA GLU A 649 -43.59 -24.19 26.03
C GLU A 649 -43.13 -23.01 26.89
N LYS A 650 -42.20 -23.25 27.83
CA LYS A 650 -41.60 -22.18 28.63
C LYS A 650 -40.86 -21.16 27.77
N LEU A 651 -40.06 -21.62 26.80
CA LEU A 651 -39.35 -20.75 25.87
C LEU A 651 -40.31 -19.89 25.04
N ASN A 652 -41.38 -20.49 24.53
CA ASN A 652 -42.40 -19.78 23.76
C ASN A 652 -43.16 -18.76 24.61
N SER A 653 -43.51 -19.10 25.85
CA SER A 653 -44.12 -18.16 26.79
C SER A 653 -43.21 -16.95 27.06
N ILE A 654 -41.91 -17.18 27.21
CA ILE A 654 -40.92 -16.10 27.40
C ILE A 654 -40.79 -15.25 26.12
N ARG A 655 -40.83 -15.86 24.93
CA ARG A 655 -40.81 -15.16 23.63
C ARG A 655 -42.06 -14.31 23.43
N GLU A 656 -43.24 -14.79 23.81
CA GLU A 656 -44.49 -14.02 23.72
C GLU A 656 -44.48 -12.78 24.62
N GLN A 657 -43.86 -12.88 25.80
CA GLN A 657 -43.69 -11.75 26.72
C GLN A 657 -42.60 -10.75 26.26
N ASN A 658 -41.84 -11.06 25.21
CA ASN A 658 -40.67 -10.30 24.79
C ASN A 658 -40.59 -10.16 23.26
N ASP A 659 -41.08 -9.03 22.75
CA ASP A 659 -41.10 -8.71 21.32
C ASP A 659 -39.77 -8.17 20.77
N LYS A 660 -38.77 -7.89 21.63
CA LYS A 660 -37.58 -7.10 21.23
C LYS A 660 -36.28 -7.87 21.03
N SER A 661 -36.17 -9.12 21.48
CA SER A 661 -34.87 -9.81 21.49
C SER A 661 -34.98 -11.26 21.05
N SER A 662 -34.02 -11.67 20.23
CA SER A 662 -33.74 -13.05 19.89
C SER A 662 -33.26 -13.84 21.11
N PHE A 663 -33.22 -15.17 21.01
CA PHE A 663 -32.73 -16.06 22.06
C PHE A 663 -31.57 -16.90 21.56
N THR A 664 -30.58 -17.11 22.42
CA THR A 664 -29.38 -17.88 22.08
C THR A 664 -29.15 -19.02 23.07
N PHE A 665 -28.70 -20.17 22.56
CA PHE A 665 -28.29 -21.33 23.34
C PHE A 665 -26.76 -21.44 23.38
N HIS A 666 -26.24 -21.76 24.55
CA HIS A 666 -24.80 -21.90 24.81
C HIS A 666 -24.54 -23.26 25.44
N THR A 667 -23.61 -24.02 24.87
CA THR A 667 -23.21 -25.30 25.46
C THR A 667 -22.62 -25.08 26.85
N SER A 668 -22.73 -26.07 27.73
CA SER A 668 -22.14 -26.03 29.07
C SER A 668 -20.74 -26.66 29.12
N GLU A 669 -20.33 -27.35 28.06
CA GLU A 669 -19.07 -28.07 27.98
C GLU A 669 -18.19 -27.50 26.88
N GLU A 670 -16.90 -27.35 27.18
CA GLU A 670 -15.89 -26.95 26.22
C GLU A 670 -15.43 -28.15 25.40
N VAL A 671 -15.77 -28.12 24.11
CA VAL A 671 -15.38 -29.14 23.13
C VAL A 671 -15.01 -28.47 21.82
N THR A 672 -14.38 -29.19 20.90
CA THR A 672 -14.30 -28.70 19.52
C THR A 672 -15.65 -28.86 18.83
N PHE A 673 -15.91 -28.06 17.78
CA PHE A 673 -17.20 -28.15 17.07
C PHE A 673 -17.41 -29.54 16.45
N THR A 674 -16.33 -30.14 15.94
CA THR A 674 -16.34 -31.50 15.37
C THR A 674 -16.65 -32.56 16.43
N GLU A 675 -16.18 -32.39 17.67
CA GLU A 675 -16.56 -33.27 18.79
C GLU A 675 -18.01 -33.04 19.23
N LEU A 676 -18.48 -31.78 19.23
CA LEU A 676 -19.85 -31.42 19.59
C LEU A 676 -20.87 -32.12 18.68
N LEU A 677 -20.66 -32.09 17.36
CA LEU A 677 -21.53 -32.74 16.38
C LEU A 677 -21.65 -34.27 16.55
N LYS A 678 -20.68 -34.92 17.21
CA LYS A 678 -20.71 -36.37 17.47
C LYS A 678 -21.57 -36.75 18.68
N LYS A 679 -22.00 -35.77 19.48
CA LYS A 679 -22.80 -36.02 20.68
C LYS A 679 -24.28 -36.09 20.34
N ASN A 680 -24.98 -37.04 20.96
CA ASN A 680 -26.43 -37.22 20.81
C ASN A 680 -27.25 -36.22 21.65
N GLU A 681 -26.62 -35.60 22.64
CA GLU A 681 -27.26 -34.66 23.57
C GLU A 681 -26.31 -33.48 23.81
N TRP A 682 -26.81 -32.26 23.66
CA TRP A 682 -26.10 -31.04 24.04
C TRP A 682 -26.75 -30.44 25.27
N LYS A 683 -25.97 -30.26 26.34
CA LYS A 683 -26.40 -29.57 27.55
C LYS A 683 -25.94 -28.12 27.51
N GLY A 684 -26.76 -27.23 28.04
CA GLY A 684 -26.47 -25.81 27.98
C GLY A 684 -27.53 -24.93 28.63
N ASN A 685 -27.44 -23.63 28.36
CA ASN A 685 -28.33 -22.62 28.90
C ASN A 685 -28.85 -21.70 27.78
N ILE A 686 -30.07 -21.21 27.94
CA ILE A 686 -30.70 -20.27 26.99
C ILE A 686 -30.70 -18.87 27.58
N PHE A 687 -30.26 -17.89 26.79
CA PHE A 687 -30.16 -16.50 27.17
C PHE A 687 -30.95 -15.61 26.20
N LYS A 688 -31.34 -14.44 26.69
CA LYS A 688 -31.96 -13.38 25.89
C LYS A 688 -30.88 -12.55 25.20
N GLY A 689 -30.97 -12.46 23.88
CA GLY A 689 -30.09 -11.67 23.02
C GLY A 689 -28.76 -12.34 22.67
N VAL A 690 -27.84 -11.52 22.18
CA VAL A 690 -26.46 -11.88 21.85
C VAL A 690 -25.61 -11.87 23.13
N PRO A 691 -24.72 -12.85 23.36
CA PRO A 691 -23.80 -12.82 24.49
C PRO A 691 -22.90 -11.60 24.47
N LYS A 692 -22.41 -11.21 25.64
CA LYS A 692 -21.41 -10.14 25.75
C LYS A 692 -19.98 -10.60 25.46
N ASP A 693 -19.67 -11.88 25.64
CA ASP A 693 -18.35 -12.46 25.41
C ASP A 693 -18.48 -13.86 24.79
N TYR A 694 -17.63 -14.18 23.83
CA TYR A 694 -17.67 -15.47 23.14
C TYR A 694 -17.40 -16.61 24.14
N GLY A 695 -18.26 -17.63 24.14
CA GLY A 695 -17.98 -18.88 24.83
C GLY A 695 -17.93 -18.79 26.36
N THR A 696 -18.45 -17.71 26.93
CA THR A 696 -18.72 -17.64 28.37
C THR A 696 -20.21 -17.80 28.60
N ALA A 697 -20.58 -18.55 29.65
CA ALA A 697 -21.89 -18.40 30.25
C ALA A 697 -21.98 -16.95 30.72
N SER A 698 -22.69 -16.10 29.97
CA SER A 698 -22.66 -14.66 30.23
C SER A 698 -22.95 -14.36 31.70
N ILE A 699 -22.43 -13.25 32.22
CA ILE A 699 -22.77 -12.70 33.55
C ILE A 699 -24.28 -12.36 33.66
N SER A 700 -25.07 -12.53 32.60
CA SER A 700 -26.52 -12.40 32.65
C SER A 700 -27.18 -13.72 33.08
N THR A 701 -28.21 -13.60 33.92
CA THR A 701 -28.98 -14.77 34.37
C THR A 701 -29.62 -15.46 33.16
N PRO A 702 -29.38 -16.76 32.95
CA PRO A 702 -30.02 -17.50 31.88
C PRO A 702 -31.54 -17.44 32.02
N SER A 703 -32.23 -17.32 30.88
CA SER A 703 -33.69 -17.40 30.82
C SER A 703 -34.17 -18.81 31.15
N LEU A 704 -33.42 -19.83 30.72
CA LEU A 704 -33.61 -21.23 31.07
C LEU A 704 -32.24 -21.88 31.27
N SER A 705 -32.08 -22.63 32.36
CA SER A 705 -30.82 -23.31 32.72
C SER A 705 -30.92 -24.81 32.58
N ASN A 706 -29.77 -25.48 32.38
CA ASN A 706 -29.67 -26.94 32.30
C ASN A 706 -30.58 -27.57 31.24
N VAL A 707 -30.70 -26.88 30.10
CA VAL A 707 -31.48 -27.32 28.96
C VAL A 707 -30.73 -28.42 28.22
N SER A 708 -31.48 -29.43 27.77
CA SER A 708 -30.98 -30.52 26.94
C SER A 708 -31.59 -30.45 25.55
N ILE A 709 -30.75 -30.49 24.53
CA ILE A 709 -31.15 -30.51 23.11
C ILE A 709 -30.66 -31.84 22.50
N ARG A 710 -31.51 -32.51 21.72
CA ARG A 710 -31.27 -33.85 21.16
C ARG A 710 -31.72 -33.94 19.69
N ASP A 711 -31.52 -35.09 19.07
CA ASP A 711 -32.00 -35.42 17.70
C ASP A 711 -31.52 -34.43 16.62
N PHE A 712 -30.22 -34.12 16.61
CA PHE A 712 -29.63 -33.16 15.66
C PHE A 712 -29.62 -33.69 14.22
N LYS A 713 -30.06 -32.85 13.28
CA LYS A 713 -29.87 -33.02 11.84
C LYS A 713 -29.20 -31.78 11.28
N VAL A 714 -27.99 -31.94 10.75
CA VAL A 714 -27.26 -30.88 10.06
C VAL A 714 -27.95 -30.59 8.74
N LEU A 715 -28.41 -29.34 8.58
CA LEU A 715 -28.94 -28.84 7.32
C LEU A 715 -27.79 -28.21 6.52
N LEU A 716 -27.11 -27.24 7.13
CA LEU A 716 -25.94 -26.57 6.55
C LEU A 716 -24.75 -26.77 7.48
N HIS A 717 -23.58 -27.04 6.91
CA HIS A 717 -22.30 -26.89 7.59
C HIS A 717 -21.28 -26.49 6.53
N ARG A 718 -20.69 -25.30 6.68
CA ARG A 718 -19.70 -24.73 5.76
C ARG A 718 -18.57 -24.07 6.54
N SER A 719 -17.35 -24.17 6.02
CA SER A 719 -16.19 -23.40 6.51
C SER A 719 -16.27 -21.92 6.11
N LEU A 720 -15.95 -21.02 7.03
CA LEU A 720 -15.77 -19.59 6.76
C LEU A 720 -14.28 -19.21 6.62
N HIS A 721 -13.42 -20.21 6.43
CA HIS A 721 -12.01 -19.99 6.13
C HIS A 721 -11.87 -19.26 4.79
N ARG A 722 -10.83 -18.42 4.64
CA ARG A 722 -10.73 -17.48 3.50
C ARG A 722 -10.73 -18.17 2.15
N ASP A 723 -10.04 -19.30 2.03
CA ASP A 723 -9.96 -20.11 0.82
C ASP A 723 -11.25 -20.89 0.49
N LYS A 724 -12.24 -20.90 1.40
CA LYS A 724 -13.53 -21.58 1.25
C LYS A 724 -14.70 -20.64 0.95
N ILE A 725 -14.47 -19.33 1.01
CA ILE A 725 -15.47 -18.29 0.73
C ILE A 725 -15.09 -17.52 -0.54
N GLY A 726 -16.02 -16.73 -1.08
CA GLY A 726 -15.83 -15.96 -2.30
C GLY A 726 -14.79 -14.83 -2.15
N ALA A 727 -14.15 -14.49 -3.27
CA ALA A 727 -13.23 -13.34 -3.32
C ALA A 727 -13.98 -12.00 -3.22
N ASP A 728 -15.17 -11.92 -3.83
CA ASP A 728 -16.03 -10.75 -3.91
C ASP A 728 -17.37 -10.99 -3.20
N TYR A 729 -18.02 -9.91 -2.77
CA TYR A 729 -19.39 -9.98 -2.27
C TYR A 729 -20.39 -10.29 -3.41
N PRO A 730 -21.51 -10.96 -3.11
CA PRO A 730 -22.63 -11.06 -4.03
C PRO A 730 -23.15 -9.68 -4.44
N LYS A 731 -23.53 -9.51 -5.71
CA LYS A 731 -24.21 -8.27 -6.16
C LYS A 731 -25.58 -8.08 -5.52
N LYS A 732 -26.24 -9.17 -5.12
CA LYS A 732 -27.53 -9.16 -4.44
C LYS A 732 -27.45 -10.06 -3.22
N MET A 733 -28.08 -9.65 -2.13
CA MET A 733 -27.99 -10.34 -0.84
C MET A 733 -28.77 -11.67 -0.85
N PRO A 734 -28.10 -12.84 -0.75
CA PRO A 734 -28.72 -14.16 -0.78
C PRO A 734 -28.94 -14.75 0.62
N PHE A 735 -30.02 -15.50 0.79
CA PHE A 735 -30.37 -16.16 2.05
C PHE A 735 -30.71 -17.64 1.82
N TYR A 736 -30.28 -18.50 2.75
CA TYR A 736 -30.77 -19.87 2.86
C TYR A 736 -32.21 -19.86 3.39
N LEU A 737 -33.11 -20.61 2.75
CA LEU A 737 -34.47 -20.83 3.24
C LEU A 737 -34.58 -22.21 3.90
N PHE A 738 -35.24 -22.28 5.05
CA PHE A 738 -35.45 -23.53 5.79
C PHE A 738 -36.66 -23.45 6.72
N GLY A 739 -36.92 -24.51 7.49
CA GLY A 739 -38.11 -24.60 8.35
C GLY A 739 -39.14 -25.58 7.81
N THR A 740 -40.42 -25.31 8.11
CA THR A 740 -41.58 -26.06 7.62
C THR A 740 -42.50 -25.17 6.79
N SER A 741 -43.46 -25.74 6.06
CA SER A 741 -44.47 -24.96 5.33
C SER A 741 -45.32 -24.07 6.22
N LYS A 742 -45.37 -24.33 7.53
CA LYS A 742 -46.09 -23.52 8.53
C LYS A 742 -45.22 -22.41 9.12
N GLU A 743 -43.92 -22.65 9.24
CA GLU A 743 -42.97 -21.73 9.85
C GLU A 743 -41.66 -21.74 9.06
N MET A 744 -41.45 -20.69 8.27
CA MET A 744 -40.28 -20.52 7.42
C MET A 744 -39.25 -19.61 8.08
N HIS A 745 -37.98 -19.98 7.94
CA HIS A 745 -36.82 -19.27 8.47
C HIS A 745 -35.85 -18.94 7.34
N MET A 746 -35.04 -17.90 7.52
CA MET A 746 -33.93 -17.64 6.61
C MET A 746 -32.67 -17.14 7.29
N ASP A 747 -31.52 -17.46 6.70
CA ASP A 747 -30.18 -17.07 7.20
C ASP A 747 -29.28 -16.59 6.05
N HIS A 748 -28.54 -15.51 6.29
CA HIS A 748 -27.73 -14.83 5.26
C HIS A 748 -26.54 -15.67 4.79
N LEU A 749 -26.30 -15.73 3.47
CA LEU A 749 -25.09 -16.36 2.92
C LEU A 749 -23.84 -15.52 3.22
N LEU A 750 -22.92 -16.06 4.02
CA LEU A 750 -21.69 -15.36 4.39
C LEU A 750 -20.57 -15.62 3.37
N GLU A 751 -20.58 -14.90 2.25
CA GLU A 751 -19.73 -15.22 1.09
C GLU A 751 -18.40 -14.46 1.06
N ASN A 752 -18.27 -13.37 1.80
CA ASN A 752 -17.02 -12.61 1.90
C ASN A 752 -16.90 -11.95 3.29
N ALA A 753 -15.71 -11.51 3.69
CA ALA A 753 -15.43 -10.94 5.00
C ALA A 753 -14.80 -9.54 4.89
N PRO A 754 -15.15 -8.57 5.77
CA PRO A 754 -16.13 -8.66 6.87
C PRO A 754 -17.59 -8.74 6.36
N ASN A 755 -18.52 -9.30 7.15
CA ASN A 755 -19.93 -9.43 6.75
C ASN A 755 -20.92 -9.10 7.88
N VAL A 756 -22.21 -9.30 7.66
CA VAL A 756 -23.27 -9.19 8.67
C VAL A 756 -24.01 -10.51 8.73
N HIS A 757 -24.24 -10.99 9.95
CA HIS A 757 -25.10 -12.13 10.23
C HIS A 757 -26.54 -11.63 10.34
N LEU A 758 -27.36 -11.95 9.34
CA LEU A 758 -28.78 -11.63 9.32
C LEU A 758 -29.59 -12.92 9.28
N THR A 759 -30.41 -13.13 10.32
CA THR A 759 -31.28 -14.31 10.41
C THR A 759 -32.70 -13.85 10.76
N ALA A 760 -33.70 -14.44 10.12
CA ALA A 760 -35.10 -14.22 10.44
C ALA A 760 -35.79 -15.54 10.83
N SER A 761 -36.33 -15.59 12.05
CA SER A 761 -37.06 -16.73 12.61
C SER A 761 -38.46 -16.88 12.02
N LYS A 762 -39.00 -15.87 11.34
CA LYS A 762 -40.30 -15.99 10.70
C LYS A 762 -40.35 -15.09 9.47
N VAL A 763 -40.57 -15.72 8.32
CA VAL A 763 -40.77 -15.04 7.04
C VAL A 763 -42.00 -15.58 6.33
N CYS A 764 -42.67 -14.72 5.56
CA CYS A 764 -43.78 -15.09 4.69
C CYS A 764 -43.40 -14.85 3.23
N LEU A 765 -43.61 -15.85 2.38
CA LEU A 765 -43.34 -15.80 0.95
C LEU A 765 -44.65 -15.88 0.15
N ASP A 766 -44.79 -15.00 -0.83
CA ASP A 766 -45.90 -14.99 -1.79
C ASP A 766 -45.37 -14.97 -3.24
N PRO A 767 -45.62 -16.03 -4.05
CA PRO A 767 -46.27 -17.28 -3.67
C PRO A 767 -45.40 -18.14 -2.74
N PRO A 768 -45.99 -19.07 -1.95
CA PRO A 768 -45.22 -19.97 -1.11
C PRO A 768 -44.36 -20.92 -1.97
N PRO A 769 -43.21 -21.39 -1.45
CA PRO A 769 -42.32 -22.28 -2.18
C PRO A 769 -42.98 -23.64 -2.50
N THR A 770 -42.71 -24.19 -3.68
CA THR A 770 -43.21 -25.51 -4.09
C THR A 770 -42.30 -26.65 -3.60
N GLY A 771 -42.88 -27.78 -3.15
CA GLY A 771 -42.15 -28.99 -2.75
C GLY A 771 -41.95 -29.16 -1.23
N ASP A 772 -41.73 -30.41 -0.79
CA ASP A 772 -41.78 -30.80 0.64
C ASP A 772 -40.57 -30.35 1.48
N SER A 773 -39.41 -30.11 0.84
CA SER A 773 -38.22 -29.57 1.52
C SER A 773 -38.06 -28.08 1.22
N LEU A 774 -37.97 -27.27 2.28
CA LEU A 774 -37.59 -25.86 2.17
C LEU A 774 -36.06 -25.69 2.11
N PHE A 775 -35.33 -26.52 2.84
CA PHE A 775 -33.87 -26.54 2.75
C PHE A 775 -33.45 -27.08 1.39
N GLY A 776 -32.58 -26.33 0.70
CA GLY A 776 -32.29 -26.49 -0.73
C GLY A 776 -32.86 -25.36 -1.60
N LYS A 777 -33.47 -24.33 -1.01
CA LYS A 777 -33.90 -23.12 -1.72
C LYS A 777 -33.17 -21.88 -1.22
N TRP A 778 -32.80 -20.99 -2.12
CA TRP A 778 -32.19 -19.71 -1.81
C TRP A 778 -33.14 -18.56 -2.15
N VAL A 779 -33.21 -17.58 -1.27
CA VAL A 779 -33.99 -16.35 -1.47
C VAL A 779 -33.01 -15.21 -1.69
N VAL A 780 -33.06 -14.61 -2.87
CA VAL A 780 -32.23 -13.44 -3.21
C VAL A 780 -33.07 -12.19 -3.13
N LEU A 781 -32.64 -11.23 -2.32
CA LEU A 781 -33.32 -9.94 -2.18
C LEU A 781 -32.93 -9.02 -3.35
N GLU A 782 -33.89 -8.72 -4.23
CA GLU A 782 -33.64 -8.01 -5.50
C GLU A 782 -33.12 -6.58 -5.32
N ASN A 783 -33.53 -5.92 -4.23
CA ASN A 783 -33.23 -4.52 -3.95
C ASN A 783 -32.13 -4.34 -2.87
N MET A 784 -31.42 -5.39 -2.48
CA MET A 784 -30.34 -5.34 -1.50
C MET A 784 -29.01 -5.67 -2.17
N GLN A 785 -28.22 -4.64 -2.46
CA GLN A 785 -26.93 -4.76 -3.12
C GLN A 785 -25.82 -4.96 -2.08
N GLU A 786 -25.46 -6.21 -1.78
CA GLU A 786 -24.53 -6.53 -0.68
C GLU A 786 -23.13 -5.94 -0.92
N ASP A 787 -22.59 -6.07 -2.13
CA ASP A 787 -21.26 -5.56 -2.53
C ASP A 787 -21.00 -4.08 -2.23
N ILE A 788 -22.01 -3.22 -2.29
CA ILE A 788 -21.89 -1.79 -1.99
C ILE A 788 -22.36 -1.41 -0.58
N MET A 789 -22.91 -2.36 0.19
CA MET A 789 -23.38 -2.13 1.55
C MET A 789 -22.30 -2.37 2.60
N HIS A 790 -21.31 -3.21 2.31
CA HIS A 790 -20.22 -3.54 3.22
C HIS A 790 -19.08 -2.50 3.21
N PRO A 791 -18.35 -2.35 4.33
CA PRO A 791 -18.55 -3.02 5.61
C PRO A 791 -19.63 -2.35 6.47
N PHE A 792 -20.52 -3.14 7.08
CA PHE A 792 -21.42 -2.64 8.14
C PHE A 792 -20.64 -2.37 9.42
N THR A 793 -20.86 -1.22 10.04
CA THR A 793 -20.17 -0.79 11.27
C THR A 793 -21.16 -0.15 12.24
N ALA A 794 -20.72 0.23 13.44
CA ALA A 794 -21.61 0.94 14.37
C ALA A 794 -22.06 2.33 13.86
N SER A 795 -21.25 2.99 13.02
CA SER A 795 -21.62 4.24 12.33
C SER A 795 -22.40 4.00 11.03
N HIS A 796 -22.39 2.77 10.50
CA HIS A 796 -23.14 2.34 9.33
C HIS A 796 -23.84 0.98 9.60
N PRO A 797 -24.89 0.96 10.44
CA PRO A 797 -25.56 -0.29 10.81
C PRO A 797 -26.53 -0.78 9.71
N PRO A 798 -26.85 -2.08 9.68
CA PRO A 798 -27.75 -2.70 8.69
C PRO A 798 -29.23 -2.36 8.96
N THR A 799 -29.61 -1.10 8.74
CA THR A 799 -30.96 -0.57 9.01
C THR A 799 -32.03 -0.99 8.01
N LEU A 800 -31.64 -1.59 6.88
CA LEU A 800 -32.53 -2.00 5.80
C LEU A 800 -33.25 -3.34 6.05
N PHE A 801 -33.05 -3.95 7.22
CA PHE A 801 -33.68 -5.20 7.64
C PHE A 801 -34.60 -5.06 8.88
N PRO A 802 -35.54 -4.09 8.93
CA PRO A 802 -36.42 -3.90 10.09
C PRO A 802 -37.64 -4.84 10.08
N PRO A 803 -38.37 -4.97 11.21
CA PRO A 803 -39.62 -5.73 11.26
C PRO A 803 -40.67 -5.25 10.25
N SER A 804 -41.55 -6.17 9.83
CA SER A 804 -42.60 -5.95 8.81
C SER A 804 -42.10 -5.50 7.42
N LYS A 805 -40.79 -5.53 7.16
CA LYS A 805 -40.24 -5.12 5.87
C LYS A 805 -40.59 -6.14 4.78
N GLU A 806 -41.07 -5.62 3.66
CA GLU A 806 -41.28 -6.39 2.44
C GLU A 806 -40.09 -6.22 1.47
N PHE A 807 -39.70 -7.33 0.86
CA PHE A 807 -38.67 -7.39 -0.16
C PHE A 807 -39.21 -8.09 -1.41
N LYS A 808 -38.87 -7.55 -2.58
CA LYS A 808 -38.96 -8.31 -3.82
C LYS A 808 -37.85 -9.35 -3.81
N VAL A 809 -38.20 -10.58 -4.12
CA VAL A 809 -37.25 -11.70 -4.07
C VAL A 809 -37.32 -12.56 -5.31
N THR A 810 -36.22 -13.26 -5.58
CA THR A 810 -36.19 -14.39 -6.50
C THR A 810 -35.75 -15.63 -5.74
N ILE A 811 -36.51 -16.71 -5.88
CA ILE A 811 -36.27 -18.00 -5.24
C ILE A 811 -35.59 -18.93 -6.23
N TYR A 812 -34.46 -19.51 -5.85
CA TYR A 812 -33.70 -20.46 -6.65
C TYR A 812 -33.64 -21.81 -5.94
N GLU A 813 -33.63 -22.89 -6.71
CA GLU A 813 -33.29 -24.22 -6.21
C GLU A 813 -31.76 -24.35 -6.12
N HIS A 814 -31.26 -25.02 -5.10
CA HIS A 814 -29.83 -25.22 -4.88
C HIS A 814 -29.56 -26.54 -4.16
N ASP A 815 -28.62 -27.32 -4.70
CA ASP A 815 -28.09 -28.50 -4.01
C ASP A 815 -27.17 -28.08 -2.88
N ALA A 816 -27.66 -28.10 -1.63
CA ALA A 816 -26.84 -27.78 -0.47
C ALA A 816 -25.47 -28.49 -0.53
N PRO A 817 -24.37 -27.80 -0.15
CA PRO A 817 -23.04 -28.39 -0.18
C PRO A 817 -23.04 -29.69 0.63
N LYS A 818 -22.63 -30.79 0.00
CA LYS A 818 -22.54 -32.09 0.67
C LYS A 818 -21.29 -32.21 1.55
N ASP A 819 -20.32 -31.33 1.33
CA ASP A 819 -19.03 -31.28 2.02
C ASP A 819 -18.82 -29.87 2.62
N PRO A 820 -18.59 -29.76 3.94
CA PRO A 820 -18.34 -28.47 4.61
C PRO A 820 -17.14 -27.68 4.10
N GLU A 821 -16.19 -28.35 3.45
CA GLU A 821 -14.98 -27.73 2.90
C GLU A 821 -15.13 -27.32 1.43
N SER A 822 -16.28 -27.61 0.81
CA SER A 822 -16.53 -27.22 -0.58
C SER A 822 -16.96 -25.74 -0.67
N PRO A 823 -16.28 -24.91 -1.48
CA PRO A 823 -16.70 -23.54 -1.71
C PRO A 823 -18.04 -23.50 -2.45
N ILE A 824 -18.82 -22.45 -2.20
CA ILE A 824 -20.12 -22.23 -2.83
C ILE A 824 -20.06 -20.95 -3.66
N PRO A 825 -19.80 -20.99 -4.97
CA PRO A 825 -19.72 -19.77 -5.75
C PRO A 825 -21.10 -19.08 -5.83
N SER A 826 -21.23 -17.90 -5.23
CA SER A 826 -22.43 -17.06 -5.36
C SER A 826 -22.80 -16.70 -6.81
N SER A 827 -21.86 -16.83 -7.75
CA SER A 827 -22.11 -16.69 -9.20
C SER A 827 -23.09 -17.73 -9.75
N ILE A 828 -23.23 -18.89 -9.11
CA ILE A 828 -24.13 -19.97 -9.53
C ILE A 828 -25.60 -19.56 -9.34
N ILE A 829 -25.90 -18.70 -8.37
CA ILE A 829 -27.27 -18.34 -7.97
C ILE A 829 -28.07 -17.75 -9.11
N THR A 830 -27.49 -16.73 -9.76
CA THR A 830 -28.20 -15.95 -10.78
C THR A 830 -28.21 -16.62 -12.16
N SER A 831 -27.54 -17.75 -12.32
CA SER A 831 -27.46 -18.47 -13.59
C SER A 831 -28.65 -19.41 -13.85
N GLN A 832 -29.43 -19.72 -12.81
CA GLN A 832 -30.57 -20.63 -12.89
C GLN A 832 -31.89 -19.86 -13.07
N LYS A 833 -32.93 -20.56 -13.54
CA LYS A 833 -34.28 -19.97 -13.66
C LYS A 833 -34.94 -19.91 -12.29
N GLY A 834 -34.98 -18.74 -11.68
CA GLY A 834 -35.65 -18.52 -10.40
C GLY A 834 -37.14 -18.17 -10.53
N THR A 835 -37.86 -18.28 -9.41
CA THR A 835 -39.28 -17.87 -9.29
C THR A 835 -39.36 -16.56 -8.52
N SER A 836 -39.97 -15.52 -9.11
CA SER A 836 -40.14 -14.24 -8.44
C SER A 836 -41.27 -14.27 -7.42
N GLY A 837 -41.11 -13.53 -6.33
CA GLY A 837 -42.13 -13.38 -5.29
C GLY A 837 -41.86 -12.18 -4.39
N THR A 838 -42.62 -12.10 -3.30
CA THR A 838 -42.46 -11.12 -2.22
C THR A 838 -42.17 -11.85 -0.92
N LEU A 839 -41.15 -11.39 -0.20
CA LEU A 839 -40.83 -11.86 1.16
C LEU A 839 -41.19 -10.77 2.16
N THR A 840 -41.92 -11.14 3.21
CA THR A 840 -42.28 -10.26 4.33
C THR A 840 -41.61 -10.77 5.60
N LEU A 841 -40.88 -9.89 6.30
CA LEU A 841 -40.31 -10.17 7.62
C LEU A 841 -41.38 -10.12 8.71
N SER A 842 -41.17 -10.85 9.81
CA SER A 842 -42.01 -10.77 11.02
C SER A 842 -42.18 -9.34 11.53
N ASP A 843 -43.33 -9.06 12.14
CA ASP A 843 -43.62 -7.81 12.83
C ASP A 843 -42.90 -7.69 14.18
N LYS A 844 -42.41 -8.80 14.73
CA LYS A 844 -41.65 -8.84 15.99
C LYS A 844 -40.16 -8.68 15.75
N GLN A 845 -39.55 -7.72 16.43
CA GLN A 845 -38.10 -7.50 16.40
C GLN A 845 -37.31 -8.71 16.96
N GLY A 846 -37.87 -9.44 17.92
CA GLY A 846 -37.27 -10.63 18.50
C GLY A 846 -37.10 -11.80 17.52
N ASP A 847 -37.83 -11.78 16.41
CA ASP A 847 -37.70 -12.77 15.34
C ASP A 847 -36.57 -12.43 14.36
N LEU A 848 -35.92 -11.27 14.50
CA LEU A 848 -34.81 -10.84 13.65
C LEU A 848 -33.51 -10.81 14.46
N PHE A 849 -32.53 -11.59 14.01
CA PHE A 849 -31.17 -11.57 14.54
C PHE A 849 -30.27 -10.80 13.59
N ILE A 850 -29.55 -9.83 14.12
CA ILE A 850 -28.64 -8.96 13.37
C ILE A 850 -27.35 -8.84 14.16
N ASP A 851 -26.24 -9.27 13.57
CA ASP A 851 -24.90 -9.10 14.13
C ASP A 851 -23.87 -8.75 13.05
N TYR A 852 -23.33 -7.54 13.14
CA TYR A 852 -22.20 -7.08 12.32
C TYR A 852 -20.93 -6.87 13.16
N THR A 853 -20.97 -7.24 14.45
CA THR A 853 -19.86 -7.06 15.39
C THR A 853 -19.14 -8.37 15.63
N TRP A 854 -19.82 -9.42 16.11
CA TRP A 854 -19.16 -10.68 16.49
C TRP A 854 -18.63 -11.46 15.29
N LEU A 855 -19.42 -11.53 14.23
CA LEU A 855 -19.01 -12.18 12.99
C LEU A 855 -17.66 -11.63 12.47
N ASN A 856 -17.41 -10.34 12.67
CA ASN A 856 -16.21 -9.63 12.25
C ASN A 856 -15.20 -9.37 13.36
N LEU A 857 -15.49 -9.78 14.60
CA LEU A 857 -14.69 -9.43 15.75
C LEU A 857 -13.30 -10.05 15.59
N ASP A 858 -12.27 -9.26 15.84
CA ASP A 858 -10.92 -9.76 15.98
C ASP A 858 -10.66 -10.05 17.46
N ALA A 859 -10.42 -11.32 17.81
CA ALA A 859 -10.25 -11.73 19.21
C ALA A 859 -8.94 -11.20 19.85
N ALA A 860 -8.03 -10.69 19.05
CA ALA A 860 -6.82 -10.01 19.49
C ALA A 860 -7.10 -8.53 19.77
N ALA A 861 -7.79 -8.23 20.88
CA ALA A 861 -7.97 -6.84 21.30
C ALA A 861 -6.61 -6.18 21.59
N ASP A 862 -6.40 -4.98 21.06
CA ASP A 862 -5.25 -4.15 21.44
C ASP A 862 -5.57 -3.56 22.83
N ILE A 863 -4.85 -3.93 23.89
CA ILE A 863 -5.06 -3.35 25.23
C ILE A 863 -4.25 -2.06 25.32
N TYR A 864 -4.91 -0.92 25.41
CA TYR A 864 -4.33 0.39 25.67
C TYR A 864 -4.44 0.71 27.15
N ILE A 865 -3.31 0.82 27.85
CA ILE A 865 -3.27 1.23 29.26
C ILE A 865 -2.76 2.67 29.28
N SER A 866 -3.51 3.58 29.88
CA SER A 866 -3.16 5.01 29.97
C SER A 866 -3.22 5.50 31.41
N GLY A 867 -2.35 6.44 31.78
CA GLY A 867 -2.43 7.15 33.06
C GLY A 867 -1.24 8.07 33.32
N ASP A 868 -1.24 8.75 34.47
CA ASP A 868 -0.38 9.91 34.74
C ASP A 868 1.11 9.59 34.93
N LYS A 869 1.45 8.33 35.21
CA LYS A 869 2.85 7.89 35.45
C LYS A 869 3.16 6.61 34.69
N GLN A 870 4.21 6.68 33.87
CA GLN A 870 4.68 5.57 33.06
C GLN A 870 5.00 4.30 33.87
N SER A 871 5.63 4.46 35.04
CA SER A 871 5.95 3.34 35.93
C SER A 871 4.73 2.55 36.39
N ASP A 872 3.59 3.22 36.56
CA ASP A 872 2.35 2.58 36.97
C ASP A 872 1.70 1.85 35.77
N ILE A 873 1.84 2.39 34.54
CA ILE A 873 1.43 1.75 33.29
C ILE A 873 2.23 0.46 33.05
N ASP A 874 3.56 0.55 33.15
CA ASP A 874 4.47 -0.56 32.89
C ASP A 874 4.25 -1.71 33.89
N GLN A 875 4.08 -1.39 35.18
CA GLN A 875 3.78 -2.39 36.21
C GLN A 875 2.46 -3.12 35.96
N VAL A 876 1.42 -2.41 35.55
CA VAL A 876 0.10 -3.01 35.25
C VAL A 876 0.13 -3.80 33.95
N ALA A 877 0.90 -3.36 32.95
CA ALA A 877 1.14 -4.12 31.72
C ALA A 877 1.88 -5.44 32.01
N GLU A 878 2.89 -5.42 32.88
CA GLU A 878 3.61 -6.63 33.33
C GLU A 878 2.70 -7.60 34.08
N GLU A 879 1.83 -7.12 34.96
CA GLU A 879 0.85 -7.93 35.69
C GLU A 879 -0.21 -8.53 34.76
N ILE A 880 -0.73 -7.76 33.80
CA ILE A 880 -1.65 -8.25 32.77
C ILE A 880 -0.95 -9.32 31.93
N ALA A 881 0.28 -9.08 31.48
CA ALA A 881 1.08 -10.06 30.73
C ALA A 881 1.37 -11.34 31.55
N TRP A 882 1.61 -11.21 32.85
CA TRP A 882 1.78 -12.33 33.78
C TRP A 882 0.47 -13.14 33.94
N LEU A 883 -0.67 -12.46 34.06
CA LEU A 883 -1.99 -13.07 34.13
C LEU A 883 -2.35 -13.83 32.84
N PHE A 884 -1.98 -13.28 31.67
CA PHE A 884 -2.10 -13.99 30.38
C PHE A 884 -1.21 -15.25 30.31
N LYS A 885 0.00 -15.21 30.86
CA LYS A 885 0.91 -16.38 30.93
C LYS A 885 0.35 -17.54 31.76
N GLN A 886 -0.63 -17.30 32.64
CA GLN A 886 -1.24 -18.34 33.48
C GLN A 886 -2.47 -19.01 32.85
N GLU A 887 -2.79 -18.73 31.58
CA GLU A 887 -3.91 -19.32 30.79
C GLU A 887 -5.31 -19.27 31.45
N LYS A 888 -5.53 -18.38 32.43
CA LYS A 888 -6.68 -18.47 33.34
C LYS A 888 -7.80 -17.45 33.15
N ILE A 889 -7.84 -16.68 32.06
CA ILE A 889 -8.69 -15.48 32.03
C ILE A 889 -9.62 -15.38 30.82
N THR A 890 -10.90 -15.29 31.14
CA THR A 890 -11.95 -14.54 30.43
C THR A 890 -12.04 -13.15 31.08
N TRP A 891 -12.07 -12.07 30.29
CA TRP A 891 -12.05 -10.70 30.81
C TRP A 891 -13.34 -10.37 31.58
N ASP A 892 -13.33 -10.50 32.91
CA ASP A 892 -14.46 -10.19 33.80
C ASP A 892 -14.11 -9.17 34.91
N ASP A 893 -15.12 -8.76 35.68
CA ASP A 893 -14.97 -7.85 36.81
C ASP A 893 -14.03 -8.41 37.90
N ASN A 894 -13.86 -9.73 38.01
CA ASN A 894 -12.98 -10.35 39.00
C ASN A 894 -11.51 -10.17 38.65
N VAL A 895 -11.16 -10.15 37.36
CA VAL A 895 -9.79 -9.93 36.87
C VAL A 895 -9.36 -8.50 37.06
N VAL A 896 -10.22 -7.54 36.72
CA VAL A 896 -9.95 -6.11 36.94
C VAL A 896 -9.85 -5.82 38.44
N ASN A 897 -10.72 -6.41 39.25
CA ASN A 897 -10.62 -6.31 40.71
C ASN A 897 -9.39 -7.03 41.28
N ALA A 898 -8.92 -8.13 40.67
CA ALA A 898 -7.67 -8.79 41.05
C ALA A 898 -6.45 -7.95 40.70
N ILE A 899 -6.43 -7.31 39.53
CA ILE A 899 -5.42 -6.31 39.13
C ILE A 899 -5.42 -5.14 40.10
N TYR A 900 -6.60 -4.61 40.47
CA TYR A 900 -6.71 -3.53 41.45
C TYR A 900 -6.40 -3.96 42.89
N ALA A 901 -6.53 -5.24 43.23
CA ALA A 901 -6.19 -5.79 44.53
C ALA A 901 -4.68 -6.05 44.69
N GLN A 902 -4.02 -6.51 43.62
CA GLN A 902 -2.57 -6.74 43.59
C GLN A 902 -1.80 -5.43 43.31
N CYS A 903 -2.40 -4.52 42.55
CA CYS A 903 -1.83 -3.23 42.17
C CYS A 903 -2.79 -2.07 42.50
N PRO A 904 -2.89 -1.63 43.77
CA PRO A 904 -3.82 -0.58 44.19
C PRO A 904 -3.68 0.75 43.45
N ARG A 905 -2.51 1.02 42.86
CA ARG A 905 -2.23 2.22 42.03
C ARG A 905 -2.90 2.16 40.66
N ALA A 906 -3.19 0.97 40.14
CA ALA A 906 -3.88 0.78 38.87
C ALA A 906 -5.26 1.45 38.85
N LYS A 907 -5.89 1.70 40.01
CA LYS A 907 -7.15 2.46 40.12
C LYS A 907 -7.07 3.89 39.58
N LYS A 908 -5.85 4.42 39.35
CA LYS A 908 -5.61 5.73 38.73
C LYS A 908 -5.34 5.67 37.22
N LEU A 909 -5.32 4.48 36.63
CA LEU A 909 -5.08 4.25 35.21
C LEU A 909 -6.41 3.98 34.48
N THR A 910 -6.51 4.45 33.24
CA THR A 910 -7.59 4.12 32.31
C THR A 910 -7.12 3.01 31.37
N VAL A 911 -7.69 1.82 31.50
CA VAL A 911 -7.50 0.70 30.56
C VAL A 911 -8.58 0.79 29.48
N GLN A 912 -8.19 0.99 28.23
CA GLN A 912 -9.03 0.98 27.04
C GLN A 912 -8.70 -0.26 26.20
N LEU A 913 -9.68 -1.06 25.84
CA LEU A 913 -9.53 -2.05 24.77
C LEU A 913 -9.70 -1.30 23.45
N GLY A 914 -8.63 -1.12 22.69
CA GLY A 914 -8.67 -0.47 21.41
C GLY A 914 -9.15 -1.44 20.33
N GLN A 915 -10.17 -0.97 19.63
CA GLN A 915 -10.81 -1.68 18.54
C GLN A 915 -10.07 -1.39 17.23
N LEU A 916 -9.82 -2.44 16.44
CA LEU A 916 -9.77 -2.27 14.99
C LEU A 916 -11.14 -1.75 14.53
N GLY A 917 -11.24 -0.45 14.21
CA GLY A 917 -12.21 0.09 13.24
C GLY A 917 -13.72 0.02 13.51
N TYR A 918 -14.21 -0.59 14.60
CA TYR A 918 -15.64 -0.63 14.92
C TYR A 918 -15.92 0.18 16.18
N PRO A 919 -16.52 1.38 16.11
CA PRO A 919 -16.61 2.26 17.27
C PRO A 919 -17.72 1.81 18.22
N ASN A 920 -17.34 1.47 19.46
CA ASN A 920 -18.16 1.41 20.68
C ASN A 920 -18.85 0.08 21.01
N LEU A 921 -18.43 -0.51 22.13
CA LEU A 921 -19.34 -1.23 23.03
C LEU A 921 -20.40 -0.26 23.59
N PRO A 922 -21.64 -0.71 23.87
CA PRO A 922 -22.69 0.14 24.44
C PRO A 922 -22.27 0.78 25.77
N LYS A 923 -22.63 2.05 26.00
CA LYS A 923 -22.39 2.83 27.24
C LYS A 923 -22.70 2.08 28.56
N ALA A 924 -23.57 1.08 28.52
CA ALA A 924 -23.91 0.23 29.68
C ALA A 924 -22.75 -0.69 30.14
N VAL A 925 -21.72 -0.87 29.31
CA VAL A 925 -20.47 -1.56 29.64
C VAL A 925 -19.54 -0.58 30.37
N LEU A 926 -19.34 0.62 29.84
CA LEU A 926 -18.52 1.68 30.45
C LEU A 926 -19.05 2.18 31.82
N SER A 927 -20.37 2.19 32.04
CA SER A 927 -20.95 2.61 33.32
C SER A 927 -20.81 1.59 34.46
N ARG A 928 -20.29 0.39 34.19
CA ARG A 928 -20.02 -0.64 35.21
C ARG A 928 -18.56 -0.68 35.69
N PHE A 929 -17.63 -0.02 34.97
CA PHE A 929 -16.20 0.00 35.28
C PHE A 929 -15.78 1.11 36.27
N LEU A 930 -16.65 2.10 36.50
CA LEU A 930 -16.38 3.21 37.40
C LEU A 930 -17.14 2.96 38.71
N GLY A 931 -16.40 2.75 39.79
CA GLY A 931 -16.97 2.72 41.15
C GLY A 931 -17.74 4.02 41.48
N PRO A 932 -18.38 4.11 42.66
CA PRO A 932 -19.35 5.17 42.99
C PRO A 932 -18.84 6.62 42.93
N GLU A 933 -17.55 6.86 42.66
CA GLU A 933 -16.95 8.19 42.50
C GLU A 933 -16.45 8.51 41.07
N GLY A 934 -16.53 7.59 40.10
CA GLY A 934 -16.03 7.83 38.74
C GLY A 934 -17.07 8.48 37.81
N SER A 935 -16.83 9.72 37.41
CA SER A 935 -17.70 10.43 36.46
C SER A 935 -17.47 9.99 35.02
N VAL A 936 -18.55 9.70 34.28
CA VAL A 936 -18.53 9.59 32.82
C VAL A 936 -18.39 10.99 32.22
N GLY A 937 -17.20 11.33 31.73
CA GLY A 937 -17.01 12.54 30.93
C GLY A 937 -17.84 12.46 29.65
N GLN A 938 -18.88 13.29 29.55
CA GLN A 938 -19.47 13.62 28.26
C GLN A 938 -18.41 14.30 27.38
N SER A 939 -18.48 14.01 26.08
CA SER A 939 -17.97 14.82 24.96
C SER A 939 -17.12 16.05 25.31
N LEU A 940 -15.89 16.09 24.78
CA LEU A 940 -15.11 17.27 24.40
C LEU A 940 -15.22 18.52 25.32
N PRO A 941 -14.12 19.00 25.93
CA PRO A 941 -13.99 20.43 26.11
C PRO A 941 -13.72 21.05 24.72
N GLN A 942 -14.77 21.59 24.10
CA GLN A 942 -14.58 22.75 23.23
C GLN A 942 -13.84 23.81 24.06
N LYS A 943 -12.74 24.33 23.48
CA LYS A 943 -11.76 25.30 24.04
C LYS A 943 -10.67 24.69 24.93
N LEU A 944 -9.59 24.24 24.28
CA LEU A 944 -8.27 24.45 24.86
C LEU A 944 -7.97 25.95 24.79
N ASP A 945 -7.85 26.57 25.95
CA ASP A 945 -7.30 27.91 26.09
C ASP A 945 -5.80 27.85 25.78
N LEU A 946 -5.44 28.23 24.54
CA LEU A 946 -4.07 28.24 24.01
C LEU A 946 -3.15 29.26 24.71
N THR A 947 -3.64 30.01 25.69
CA THR A 947 -2.89 31.05 26.40
C THR A 947 -1.93 30.53 27.47
N GLY A 948 -2.11 29.30 27.96
CA GLY A 948 -1.25 28.71 29.00
C GLY A 948 0.07 28.14 28.47
N ALA A 949 0.05 27.47 27.32
CA ALA A 949 1.21 26.78 26.75
C ALA A 949 2.21 27.73 26.06
N MET A 950 1.78 28.93 25.63
CA MET A 950 2.67 29.94 25.05
C MET A 950 3.46 30.76 26.08
N LYS A 951 3.15 30.67 27.39
CA LYS A 951 3.90 31.40 28.43
C LYS A 951 5.15 30.66 28.94
N ALA A 952 5.32 29.37 28.65
CA ALA A 952 6.47 28.58 29.10
C ALA A 952 7.62 28.49 28.08
N LEU A 953 7.43 29.02 26.86
CA LEU A 953 8.42 28.96 25.77
C LEU A 953 9.03 30.32 25.41
N LEU A 954 8.72 31.37 26.18
CA LEU A 954 9.28 32.70 26.03
C LEU A 954 9.61 33.27 27.41
N LEU A 955 10.81 32.99 27.91
CA LEU A 955 11.71 33.94 28.57
C LEU A 955 13.01 33.20 28.98
N PRO A 956 14.19 33.84 28.86
CA PRO A 956 15.47 33.23 29.16
C PRO A 956 15.86 33.43 30.63
N GLU A 957 16.27 32.34 31.29
CA GLU A 957 17.30 32.32 32.35
C GLU A 957 18.11 31.03 32.23
#